data_AF-A0AAN3H3M1-F1
#
_entry.id   AF-A0AAN3H3M1-F1
#
_cell.length_a   1.000
_cell.length_b   1.000
_cell.length_c   1.000
_cell.angle_alpha   90.00
_cell.angle_beta   90.00
_cell.angle_gamma   90.00
#
_symmetry.space_group_name_H-M   'P 1'
#
loop_
_entity.id
_entity.type
_entity.pdbx_description
1 polymer ?
#
loop_
_entity_poly.entity_id
_entity_poly.type
_entity_poly.pdbx_seq_one_letter_code
_entity_poly.pdbx_strand_id
1 'polypeptide(L)'
;MNKIYALKYSSLTGGLIAVSELSKKVTGKTGRRLMTVSLVLSVTLSALPGKASTVSAEIPYQTFRDFAENKGVFTPGVTGIEINDNNGNKVGVLDVPMLDFSSLSRDGHTTLIHPGYVVSAKHGGLQSVSSATFGYDQIYKIVDNNLAGIDFSAPRLNKLVTEVIPADIQGKDKFNNNRYTAFYRAGVGSQYIRYANGTDKLLQAYTPEKAYLTGGTVGKPYYTHYNGMKMISANPGNTFDKNQGPLASYGQSGDSGSPLYAWDNIDKKWVLAGVTLHNYGVKGARNDWLLIPHDFISQKLQDDLKPIIVASPEENILRWEFDRSRGTGTLSQGEKIFSMTGSVNGNANTGNNLVFSGNEGKIELVSSVEQGAGYLQFDKDYTVLTNNNSTWTGAGIIVGDEANVKWGVNGIAGDNLHKVGSGTLTVNGHGENKGGLKVGDGVVVLEQQPDANQKQQAFSHINIASGRATVKLNGANQVDADNISWGYRGGKLDLNGYDFTFSRLQAADYGAEISNDNQTDKSIVTLSLSPLKAEEINVVVNNINIMGGTGKPGDLYYTTFDGNYYLLKSNRYGSALFGALNNQSEWQRLGKDKEKAIGLYTQMKMQESAPLSYIYHGKITGNTSVEIPKLAGNDILTLDGSVSISG
;
A
#
# COMPACT_ATOMS: atom_id res chain seq x y z
N MET A 1 -15.33 -1.99 -7.09
CA MET A 1 -15.36 -0.62 -6.51
C MET A 1 -15.32 -0.75 -5.00
N ASN A 2 -14.12 -0.67 -4.41
CA ASN A 2 -13.98 -0.61 -2.96
C ASN A 2 -14.20 0.84 -2.54
N LYS A 3 -15.19 1.08 -1.71
CA LYS A 3 -15.25 2.33 -0.98
C LYS A 3 -14.16 2.24 0.10
N ILE A 4 -13.17 3.13 0.02
CA ILE A 4 -12.25 3.49 1.12
C ILE A 4 -12.95 4.49 2.07
N TYR A 5 -14.16 4.92 1.68
CA TYR A 5 -14.89 6.02 2.26
C TYR A 5 -16.34 5.64 2.55
N ALA A 6 -16.81 5.92 3.76
CA ALA A 6 -18.23 5.97 4.05
C ALA A 6 -18.81 7.29 3.52
N LEU A 7 -20.05 7.28 3.01
CA LEU A 7 -20.77 8.52 2.73
C LEU A 7 -21.54 8.94 3.98
N LYS A 8 -21.26 10.13 4.52
CA LYS A 8 -22.00 10.69 5.66
C LYS A 8 -22.57 12.05 5.30
N TYR A 9 -23.79 12.33 5.77
CA TYR A 9 -24.44 13.61 5.54
C TYR A 9 -23.77 14.71 6.39
N SER A 10 -23.32 15.77 5.74
CA SER A 10 -22.80 16.97 6.39
C SER A 10 -23.79 18.11 6.22
N SER A 11 -24.25 18.66 7.33
CA SER A 11 -25.12 19.84 7.34
C SER A 11 -24.40 21.11 6.88
N LEU A 12 -23.07 21.15 6.98
CA LEU A 12 -22.23 22.27 6.52
C LEU A 12 -22.17 22.34 4.99
N THR A 13 -22.12 21.20 4.32
CA THR A 13 -22.07 21.13 2.85
C THR A 13 -23.44 20.87 2.21
N GLY A 14 -24.48 20.64 3.03
CA GLY A 14 -25.84 20.35 2.57
C GLY A 14 -26.00 19.01 1.86
N GLY A 15 -25.03 18.09 1.96
CA GLY A 15 -24.98 16.87 1.16
C GLY A 15 -24.15 15.74 1.79
N LEU A 16 -24.09 14.60 1.09
CA LEU A 16 -23.25 13.46 1.47
C LEU A 16 -21.78 13.76 1.13
N ILE A 17 -20.89 13.66 2.11
CA ILE A 17 -19.44 13.75 1.94
C ILE A 17 -18.81 12.38 2.16
N ALA A 18 -17.74 12.10 1.42
CA ALA A 18 -16.91 10.92 1.63
C ALA A 18 -16.02 11.15 2.86
N VAL A 19 -16.07 10.24 3.83
CA VAL A 19 -15.24 10.26 5.04
C VAL A 19 -14.60 8.91 5.28
N SER A 20 -13.50 8.87 6.04
CA SER A 20 -12.87 7.63 6.50
C SER A 20 -13.90 6.70 7.15
N GLU A 21 -13.86 5.40 6.83
CA GLU A 21 -14.73 4.37 7.42
C GLU A 21 -14.57 4.27 8.96
N LEU A 22 -13.42 4.72 9.49
CA LEU A 22 -13.11 4.72 10.92
C LEU A 22 -13.63 5.95 11.68
N SER A 23 -14.20 6.93 10.97
CA SER A 23 -14.69 8.17 11.57
C SER A 23 -15.82 7.88 12.57
N LYS A 24 -15.62 8.14 13.86
CA LYS A 24 -16.67 8.08 14.89
C LYS A 24 -17.33 9.46 15.08
N LYS A 25 -18.61 9.49 15.44
CA LYS A 25 -19.32 10.76 15.73
C LYS A 25 -18.71 11.40 16.98
N VAL A 26 -18.03 12.53 16.83
CA VAL A 26 -17.59 13.34 17.97
C VAL A 26 -18.79 14.12 18.49
N THR A 27 -19.22 13.85 19.72
CA THR A 27 -20.21 14.68 20.41
C THR A 27 -19.48 15.83 21.09
N GLY A 28 -19.32 16.94 20.36
CA GLY A 28 -18.98 18.20 20.99
C GLY A 28 -20.13 18.62 21.92
N LYS A 29 -19.83 18.94 23.18
CA LYS A 29 -20.80 19.46 24.14
C LYS A 29 -21.34 20.81 23.67
N THR A 30 -22.41 20.78 22.88
CA THR A 30 -23.36 21.89 22.79
C THR A 30 -24.70 21.36 23.29
N GLY A 31 -25.16 21.92 24.41
CA GLY A 31 -26.35 21.44 25.10
C GLY A 31 -27.59 21.59 24.23
N ARG A 32 -28.11 20.47 23.72
CA ARG A 32 -29.51 20.29 23.32
C ARG A 32 -29.88 18.81 23.38
N ARG A 33 -31.08 18.56 23.92
CA ARG A 33 -31.62 17.28 24.41
C ARG A 33 -31.43 16.10 23.44
N LEU A 34 -31.13 14.93 24.03
CA LEU A 34 -31.16 13.62 23.35
C LEU A 34 -32.53 13.38 22.70
N MET A 35 -32.52 13.16 21.39
CA MET A 35 -33.49 12.30 20.72
C MET A 35 -32.74 11.02 20.34
N THR A 36 -33.18 9.92 20.90
CA THR A 36 -32.76 8.56 20.53
C THR A 36 -33.24 8.31 19.10
N VAL A 37 -32.36 8.54 18.12
CA VAL A 37 -32.62 8.15 16.73
C VAL A 37 -32.00 6.77 16.54
N SER A 38 -32.85 5.75 16.59
CA SER A 38 -32.54 4.42 16.06
C SER A 38 -32.30 4.58 14.57
N LEU A 39 -31.03 4.56 14.14
CA LEU A 39 -30.65 4.65 12.75
C LEU A 39 -30.87 3.28 12.09
N VAL A 40 -32.08 3.02 11.62
CA VAL A 40 -32.34 1.93 10.67
C VAL A 40 -31.79 2.42 9.32
N LEU A 41 -30.57 2.00 8.99
CA LEU A 41 -29.96 2.30 7.70
C LEU A 41 -30.53 1.34 6.65
N SER A 42 -31.72 1.66 6.13
CA SER A 42 -32.24 1.01 4.92
C SER A 42 -31.46 1.54 3.72
N VAL A 43 -30.31 0.93 3.43
CA VAL A 43 -29.60 1.12 2.16
C VAL A 43 -30.29 0.25 1.13
N THR A 44 -30.97 0.86 0.17
CA THR A 44 -31.46 0.17 -1.03
C THR A 44 -30.26 -0.33 -1.82
N LEU A 45 -29.96 -1.62 -1.64
CA LEU A 45 -28.91 -2.36 -2.32
C LEU A 45 -29.34 -2.54 -3.78
N SER A 46 -28.80 -1.75 -4.71
CA SER A 46 -28.80 -2.13 -6.12
C SER A 46 -27.87 -3.35 -6.25
N ALA A 47 -28.47 -4.53 -6.16
CA ALA A 47 -27.78 -5.81 -6.27
C ALA A 47 -27.19 -5.96 -7.68
N LEU A 48 -25.87 -6.07 -7.74
CA LEU A 48 -25.17 -6.71 -8.86
C LEU A 48 -24.30 -7.83 -8.29
N PRO A 49 -24.13 -8.92 -9.04
CA PRO A 49 -23.80 -10.19 -8.45
C PRO A 49 -22.26 -10.26 -8.16
N GLY A 50 -21.79 -10.78 -7.02
CA GLY A 50 -20.37 -11.11 -6.64
C GLY A 50 -19.93 -12.61 -6.41
N LYS A 51 -18.74 -13.19 -6.79
CA LYS A 51 -18.26 -14.61 -6.47
C LYS A 51 -16.90 -14.69 -5.63
N ALA A 52 -16.83 -15.50 -4.51
CA ALA A 52 -15.86 -16.16 -3.56
C ALA A 52 -16.55 -16.98 -2.40
N SER A 53 -16.12 -18.20 -2.04
CA SER A 53 -16.69 -19.01 -0.91
C SER A 53 -18.21 -19.32 -0.85
N THR A 54 -18.65 -20.24 0.01
CA THR A 54 -20.07 -20.45 0.34
C THR A 54 -20.28 -20.22 1.82
N VAL A 55 -21.17 -19.28 2.13
CA VAL A 55 -21.45 -18.80 3.48
C VAL A 55 -22.94 -18.87 3.78
N SER A 56 -23.31 -18.75 5.05
CA SER A 56 -24.72 -18.75 5.47
C SER A 56 -25.50 -17.58 4.87
N ALA A 57 -26.71 -17.85 4.36
CA ALA A 57 -27.67 -16.82 3.96
C ALA A 57 -28.34 -16.14 5.17
N GLU A 58 -28.23 -16.74 6.36
CA GLU A 58 -28.88 -16.26 7.59
C GLU A 58 -28.10 -15.14 8.29
N ILE A 59 -26.86 -14.86 7.85
CA ILE A 59 -25.99 -13.81 8.38
C ILE A 59 -25.87 -12.69 7.34
N PRO A 60 -25.87 -11.40 7.75
CA PRO A 60 -25.68 -10.30 6.81
C PRO A 60 -24.41 -10.50 6.00
N TYR A 61 -24.56 -10.53 4.67
CA TYR A 61 -23.47 -10.91 3.78
C TYR A 61 -22.23 -10.00 3.91
N GLN A 62 -22.44 -8.72 4.25
CA GLN A 62 -21.37 -7.76 4.52
C GLN A 62 -20.44 -8.21 5.66
N THR A 63 -20.94 -8.97 6.64
CA THR A 63 -20.13 -9.49 7.75
C THR A 63 -18.95 -10.36 7.24
N PHE A 64 -19.17 -11.20 6.24
CA PHE A 64 -18.11 -12.04 5.65
C PHE A 64 -17.09 -11.24 4.83
N ARG A 65 -17.53 -10.11 4.24
CA ARG A 65 -16.65 -9.18 3.53
C ARG A 65 -15.81 -8.37 4.49
N ASP A 66 -16.43 -7.80 5.52
CA ASP A 66 -15.75 -7.00 6.54
C ASP A 66 -14.74 -7.86 7.32
N PHE A 67 -15.11 -9.12 7.62
CA PHE A 67 -14.19 -10.10 8.19
C PHE A 67 -12.94 -10.28 7.32
N ALA A 68 -13.11 -10.49 6.01
CA ALA A 68 -12.00 -10.77 5.10
C ALA A 68 -11.17 -9.53 4.72
N GLU A 69 -11.75 -8.34 4.82
CA GLU A 69 -11.09 -7.06 4.52
C GLU A 69 -10.61 -6.33 5.78
N ASN A 70 -10.77 -6.93 6.98
CA ASN A 70 -10.49 -6.31 8.28
C ASN A 70 -11.20 -4.98 8.53
N LYS A 71 -12.46 -4.87 8.08
CA LYS A 71 -13.29 -3.67 8.20
C LYS A 71 -14.31 -3.80 9.32
N GLY A 72 -14.97 -2.69 9.63
CA GLY A 72 -16.02 -2.63 10.65
C GLY A 72 -15.49 -3.08 12.01
N VAL A 73 -16.17 -4.06 12.63
CA VAL A 73 -15.78 -4.61 13.93
C VAL A 73 -14.59 -5.58 13.87
N PHE A 74 -14.14 -5.96 12.65
CA PHE A 74 -13.09 -6.94 12.42
C PHE A 74 -11.70 -6.31 12.26
N THR A 75 -11.45 -5.20 12.96
CA THR A 75 -10.11 -4.60 13.04
C THR A 75 -9.14 -5.62 13.68
N PRO A 76 -7.91 -5.78 13.17
CA PRO A 76 -6.96 -6.76 13.71
C PRO A 76 -6.72 -6.56 15.22
N GLY A 77 -6.58 -7.66 15.95
CA GLY A 77 -6.36 -7.68 17.40
C GLY A 77 -7.63 -7.61 18.26
N VAL A 78 -8.78 -7.21 17.72
CA VAL A 78 -10.05 -7.18 18.47
C VAL A 78 -10.49 -8.60 18.84
N THR A 79 -10.92 -8.80 20.09
CA THR A 79 -11.43 -10.08 20.63
C THR A 79 -12.91 -9.98 20.99
N GLY A 80 -13.60 -11.12 21.11
CA GLY A 80 -14.97 -11.16 21.62
C GLY A 80 -15.99 -10.57 20.64
N ILE A 81 -15.74 -10.74 19.34
CA ILE A 81 -16.61 -10.18 18.29
C ILE A 81 -17.87 -11.02 18.20
N GLU A 82 -19.01 -10.42 18.55
CA GLU A 82 -20.32 -11.08 18.45
C GLU A 82 -20.80 -11.10 16.99
N ILE A 83 -21.28 -12.27 16.57
CA ILE A 83 -21.84 -12.49 15.24
C ILE A 83 -23.35 -12.67 15.38
N ASN A 84 -24.10 -11.88 14.62
CA ASN A 84 -25.56 -11.86 14.65
C ASN A 84 -26.16 -12.24 13.29
N ASP A 85 -27.33 -12.87 13.32
CA ASP A 85 -28.13 -13.22 12.15
C ASP A 85 -28.85 -11.99 11.57
N ASN A 86 -29.56 -12.16 10.46
CA ASN A 86 -30.34 -11.10 9.80
C ASN A 86 -31.47 -10.51 10.68
N ASN A 87 -31.88 -11.21 11.73
CA ASN A 87 -32.90 -10.77 12.69
C ASN A 87 -32.29 -10.12 13.95
N GLY A 88 -30.95 -10.07 14.04
CA GLY A 88 -30.22 -9.56 15.19
C GLY A 88 -30.03 -10.56 16.34
N ASN A 89 -30.35 -11.84 16.13
CA ASN A 89 -30.09 -12.87 17.14
C ASN A 89 -28.62 -13.32 17.09
N LYS A 90 -28.06 -13.63 18.27
CA LYS A 90 -26.70 -14.10 18.40
C LYS A 90 -26.50 -15.50 17.79
N VAL A 91 -25.57 -15.60 16.85
CA VAL A 91 -25.09 -16.85 16.25
C VAL A 91 -23.90 -17.42 17.04
N GLY A 92 -22.98 -16.55 17.47
CA GLY A 92 -21.82 -16.94 18.27
C GLY A 92 -20.82 -15.80 18.46
N VAL A 93 -19.61 -16.15 18.92
CA VAL A 93 -18.55 -15.18 19.23
C VAL A 93 -17.23 -15.67 18.63
N LEU A 94 -16.44 -14.73 18.11
CA LEU A 94 -15.03 -14.96 17.77
C LEU A 94 -14.16 -14.54 18.96
N ASP A 95 -13.70 -15.52 19.74
CA ASP A 95 -13.05 -15.28 21.04
C ASP A 95 -11.52 -15.11 20.97
N VAL A 96 -10.89 -15.44 19.84
CA VAL A 96 -9.46 -15.18 19.60
C VAL A 96 -9.25 -13.80 18.97
N PRO A 97 -8.08 -13.15 19.14
CA PRO A 97 -7.79 -11.87 18.50
C PRO A 97 -8.00 -11.96 16.98
N MET A 98 -8.69 -10.97 16.40
CA MET A 98 -8.94 -10.92 14.97
C MET A 98 -7.61 -10.91 14.20
N LEU A 99 -7.48 -11.81 13.22
CA LEU A 99 -6.33 -11.91 12.34
C LEU A 99 -6.17 -10.65 11.49
N ASP A 100 -4.93 -10.24 11.24
CA ASP A 100 -4.60 -9.32 10.15
C ASP A 100 -4.45 -10.09 8.83
N PHE A 101 -5.42 -9.93 7.92
CA PHE A 101 -5.43 -10.56 6.61
C PHE A 101 -4.55 -9.85 5.58
N SER A 102 -3.86 -8.76 5.94
CA SER A 102 -3.13 -7.93 4.97
C SER A 102 -2.00 -8.67 4.23
N SER A 103 -1.48 -9.78 4.77
CA SER A 103 -0.54 -10.67 4.07
C SER A 103 -1.16 -11.42 2.88
N LEU A 104 -2.49 -11.55 2.81
CA LEU A 104 -3.19 -12.10 1.65
C LEU A 104 -3.26 -11.05 0.56
N SER A 105 -2.84 -11.43 -0.65
CA SER A 105 -2.94 -10.55 -1.80
C SER A 105 -4.39 -10.23 -2.14
N ARG A 106 -4.61 -9.06 -2.76
CA ARG A 106 -5.96 -8.58 -3.11
C ARG A 106 -6.66 -9.44 -4.17
N ASP A 107 -5.87 -10.11 -5.01
CA ASP A 107 -6.34 -11.15 -5.93
C ASP A 107 -6.62 -12.50 -5.23
N GLY A 108 -6.36 -12.64 -3.93
CA GLY A 108 -6.81 -13.74 -3.08
C GLY A 108 -6.13 -15.09 -3.28
N HIS A 109 -5.09 -15.16 -4.10
CA HIS A 109 -4.41 -16.42 -4.44
C HIS A 109 -3.00 -16.55 -3.87
N THR A 110 -2.37 -15.46 -3.43
CA THR A 110 -1.01 -15.49 -2.91
C THR A 110 -0.95 -14.92 -1.50
N THR A 111 -0.08 -15.47 -0.66
CA THR A 111 0.12 -14.96 0.70
C THR A 111 1.58 -14.62 0.93
N LEU A 112 1.87 -13.40 1.36
CA LEU A 112 3.21 -12.95 1.72
C LEU A 112 3.71 -13.70 2.96
N ILE A 113 4.90 -14.28 2.89
CA ILE A 113 5.53 -15.03 4.00
C ILE A 113 6.93 -14.51 4.36
N HIS A 114 7.51 -13.74 3.45
CA HIS A 114 8.75 -13.01 3.61
C HIS A 114 8.60 -11.71 2.81
N PRO A 115 9.23 -10.57 3.16
CA PRO A 115 9.04 -9.32 2.42
C PRO A 115 9.31 -9.43 0.91
N GLY A 116 10.12 -10.39 0.47
CA GLY A 116 10.38 -10.68 -0.95
C GLY A 116 9.72 -11.93 -1.54
N TYR A 117 8.92 -12.69 -0.78
CA TYR A 117 8.37 -13.97 -1.25
C TYR A 117 6.93 -14.20 -0.78
N VAL A 118 6.13 -14.76 -1.70
CA VAL A 118 4.76 -15.19 -1.45
C VAL A 118 4.65 -16.70 -1.60
N VAL A 119 3.53 -17.29 -1.19
CA VAL A 119 3.20 -18.70 -1.42
C VAL A 119 1.82 -18.86 -2.06
N SER A 120 1.65 -19.93 -2.84
CA SER A 120 0.38 -20.29 -3.45
C SER A 120 0.31 -21.80 -3.76
N ALA A 121 -0.84 -22.23 -4.30
CA ALA A 121 -0.94 -23.48 -5.03
C ALA A 121 -0.32 -23.32 -6.43
N LYS A 122 -0.07 -24.43 -7.12
CA LYS A 122 0.52 -24.42 -8.47
C LYS A 122 -0.55 -24.61 -9.54
N HIS A 123 -1.56 -25.43 -9.30
CA HIS A 123 -2.53 -25.79 -10.34
C HIS A 123 -3.40 -24.61 -10.82
N GLY A 124 -4.19 -24.86 -11.87
CA GLY A 124 -5.24 -23.93 -12.30
C GLY A 124 -4.73 -22.60 -12.87
N GLY A 125 -3.48 -22.57 -13.36
CA GLY A 125 -2.83 -21.36 -13.87
C GLY A 125 -1.98 -20.62 -12.85
N LEU A 126 -2.03 -21.00 -11.57
CA LEU A 126 -1.26 -20.36 -10.50
C LEU A 126 0.26 -20.59 -10.60
N GLN A 127 0.69 -21.58 -11.37
CA GLN A 127 2.08 -21.83 -11.74
C GLN A 127 2.73 -20.72 -12.58
N SER A 128 1.94 -19.77 -13.08
CA SER A 128 2.38 -18.74 -14.02
C SER A 128 1.83 -17.36 -13.66
N VAL A 129 1.58 -17.10 -12.38
CA VAL A 129 1.25 -15.75 -11.90
C VAL A 129 2.43 -14.81 -12.15
N SER A 130 2.11 -13.60 -12.60
CA SER A 130 3.10 -12.58 -12.98
C SER A 130 3.23 -11.45 -11.96
N SER A 131 2.30 -11.35 -11.02
CA SER A 131 2.30 -10.32 -9.98
C SER A 131 1.49 -10.74 -8.75
N ALA A 132 1.76 -10.08 -7.63
CA ALA A 132 0.94 -10.07 -6.43
C ALA A 132 0.57 -8.62 -6.06
N THR A 133 -0.53 -8.44 -5.34
CA THR A 133 -1.05 -7.11 -4.97
C THR A 133 -1.30 -6.97 -3.47
N PHE A 134 -0.80 -5.90 -2.84
CA PHE A 134 -0.92 -5.67 -1.40
C PHE A 134 -1.41 -4.26 -1.05
N GLY A 135 -1.99 -4.09 0.14
CA GLY A 135 -2.57 -2.83 0.60
C GLY A 135 -3.69 -2.34 -0.33
N TYR A 136 -3.62 -1.07 -0.76
CA TYR A 136 -4.51 -0.51 -1.77
C TYR A 136 -3.98 -0.77 -3.19
N ASP A 137 -3.93 -2.06 -3.54
CA ASP A 137 -3.62 -2.58 -4.89
C ASP A 137 -2.20 -2.21 -5.40
N GLN A 138 -1.21 -2.15 -4.51
CA GLN A 138 0.20 -1.99 -4.89
C GLN A 138 0.70 -3.26 -5.56
N ILE A 139 1.18 -3.15 -6.80
CA ILE A 139 1.57 -4.30 -7.64
C ILE A 139 3.06 -4.61 -7.47
N TYR A 140 3.35 -5.86 -7.16
CA TYR A 140 4.70 -6.44 -7.12
C TYR A 140 4.82 -7.49 -8.22
N LYS A 141 5.87 -7.41 -9.04
CA LYS A 141 6.11 -8.37 -10.13
C LYS A 141 6.76 -9.63 -9.58
N ILE A 142 6.35 -10.77 -10.10
CA ILE A 142 6.97 -12.06 -9.81
C ILE A 142 8.12 -12.27 -10.81
N VAL A 143 9.33 -12.52 -10.30
CA VAL A 143 10.53 -12.75 -11.11
C VAL A 143 10.87 -14.23 -11.24
N ASP A 144 10.37 -15.05 -10.31
CA ASP A 144 10.43 -16.51 -10.35
C ASP A 144 9.23 -17.07 -9.59
N ASN A 145 8.58 -18.09 -10.14
CA ASN A 145 7.44 -18.74 -9.49
C ASN A 145 7.88 -19.80 -8.47
N ASN A 146 9.13 -20.30 -8.52
CA ASN A 146 9.65 -21.31 -7.59
C ASN A 146 8.67 -22.48 -7.39
N LEU A 147 8.52 -23.31 -8.42
CA LEU A 147 7.55 -24.41 -8.42
C LEU A 147 8.09 -25.62 -7.65
N ALA A 148 7.28 -26.14 -6.73
CA ALA A 148 7.59 -27.40 -6.04
C ALA A 148 7.23 -28.62 -6.91
N GLY A 149 7.79 -29.78 -6.56
CA GLY A 149 7.39 -31.08 -7.13
C GLY A 149 5.95 -31.49 -6.76
N ILE A 150 5.37 -30.86 -5.74
CA ILE A 150 3.97 -30.99 -5.32
C ILE A 150 3.15 -29.78 -5.81
N ASP A 151 1.86 -29.73 -5.48
CA ASP A 151 0.96 -28.63 -5.85
C ASP A 151 1.17 -27.38 -4.99
N PHE A 152 2.36 -26.78 -5.13
CA PHE A 152 2.79 -25.63 -4.35
C PHE A 152 3.79 -24.78 -5.14
N SER A 153 3.81 -23.49 -4.84
CA SER A 153 4.80 -22.53 -5.34
C SER A 153 5.19 -21.55 -4.23
N ALA A 154 6.42 -21.04 -4.30
CA ALA A 154 6.93 -19.98 -3.42
C ALA A 154 7.49 -18.77 -4.22
N PRO A 155 6.65 -18.04 -4.98
CA PRO A 155 7.13 -17.02 -5.90
C PRO A 155 7.98 -15.93 -5.25
N ARG A 156 9.06 -15.54 -5.94
CA ARG A 156 9.95 -14.43 -5.60
C ARG A 156 9.49 -13.14 -6.26
N LEU A 157 9.45 -12.05 -5.48
CA LEU A 157 9.07 -10.72 -5.93
C LEU A 157 10.26 -9.88 -6.37
N ASN A 158 10.03 -8.91 -7.24
CA ASN A 158 11.05 -7.98 -7.73
C ASN A 158 11.50 -6.93 -6.71
N LYS A 159 10.65 -6.62 -5.72
CA LYS A 159 10.86 -5.61 -4.68
C LYS A 159 10.30 -6.12 -3.35
N LEU A 160 10.83 -5.59 -2.24
CA LEU A 160 10.33 -5.88 -0.90
C LEU A 160 8.94 -5.25 -0.68
N VAL A 161 7.98 -6.01 -0.19
CA VAL A 161 6.63 -5.50 0.12
C VAL A 161 6.69 -4.59 1.34
N THR A 162 6.12 -3.38 1.21
CA THR A 162 6.21 -2.33 2.24
C THR A 162 4.89 -2.10 2.97
N GLU A 163 3.76 -2.41 2.36
CA GLU A 163 2.43 -2.05 2.85
C GLU A 163 1.96 -2.95 3.99
N VAL A 164 2.44 -4.19 4.06
CA VAL A 164 1.88 -5.24 4.92
C VAL A 164 2.98 -6.04 5.61
N ILE A 165 2.59 -6.79 6.64
CA ILE A 165 3.48 -7.70 7.37
C ILE A 165 3.34 -9.09 6.74
N PRO A 166 4.42 -9.84 6.50
CA PRO A 166 4.32 -11.24 6.08
C PRO A 166 3.62 -12.11 7.12
N ALA A 167 2.88 -13.11 6.66
CA ALA A 167 2.29 -14.13 7.52
C ALA A 167 3.40 -14.96 8.19
N ASP A 168 3.25 -15.22 9.47
CA ASP A 168 4.15 -16.12 10.20
C ASP A 168 3.94 -17.56 9.73
N ILE A 169 5.03 -18.26 9.42
CA ILE A 169 5.06 -19.67 9.05
C ILE A 169 5.76 -20.52 10.12
N GLN A 170 6.00 -20.02 11.32
CA GLN A 170 6.66 -20.80 12.38
C GLN A 170 5.76 -21.95 12.87
N GLY A 171 6.31 -23.16 12.91
CA GLY A 171 5.62 -24.36 13.39
C GLY A 171 6.15 -25.63 12.73
N LYS A 172 7.37 -26.07 13.12
CA LYS A 172 8.04 -27.23 12.51
C LYS A 172 7.17 -28.50 12.52
N ASP A 173 6.70 -28.86 11.32
CA ASP A 173 6.40 -30.21 10.79
C ASP A 173 5.40 -31.15 11.46
N LYS A 174 4.71 -30.75 12.54
CA LYS A 174 3.53 -31.49 12.99
C LYS A 174 2.42 -30.52 13.34
N PHE A 175 1.38 -30.51 12.51
CA PHE A 175 0.10 -29.91 12.87
C PHE A 175 -0.38 -30.55 14.18
N ASN A 176 -0.19 -29.83 15.29
CA ASN A 176 -0.59 -30.30 16.60
C ASN A 176 -2.01 -29.81 16.88
N ASN A 177 -2.96 -30.73 16.78
CA ASN A 177 -4.39 -30.46 16.99
C ASN A 177 -4.70 -29.78 18.34
N ASN A 178 -3.84 -29.87 19.36
CA ASN A 178 -4.10 -29.26 20.67
C ASN A 178 -3.46 -27.88 20.82
N ARG A 179 -2.49 -27.53 19.97
CA ARG A 179 -1.82 -26.22 19.95
C ARG A 179 -2.68 -25.17 19.26
N TYR A 180 -3.33 -25.55 18.18
CA TYR A 180 -4.14 -24.65 17.35
C TYR A 180 -5.63 -24.74 17.72
N THR A 181 -6.25 -23.59 18.01
CA THR A 181 -7.61 -23.55 18.59
C THR A 181 -8.66 -22.82 17.76
N ALA A 182 -8.24 -22.01 16.78
CA ALA A 182 -9.14 -21.33 15.83
C ALA A 182 -8.52 -21.33 14.44
N PHE A 183 -9.37 -21.33 13.40
CA PHE A 183 -8.95 -21.48 12.01
C PHE A 183 -9.76 -20.56 11.10
N TYR A 184 -9.07 -19.62 10.47
CA TYR A 184 -9.68 -18.61 9.61
C TYR A 184 -9.14 -18.72 8.19
N ARG A 185 -10.00 -18.44 7.21
CA ARG A 185 -9.63 -18.32 5.80
C ARG A 185 -10.20 -17.06 5.18
N ALA A 186 -9.62 -16.65 4.07
CA ALA A 186 -10.19 -15.66 3.16
C ALA A 186 -9.75 -15.99 1.72
N GLY A 187 -10.59 -15.71 0.72
CA GLY A 187 -10.30 -15.96 -0.69
C GLY A 187 -11.28 -15.25 -1.63
N VAL A 188 -11.05 -15.36 -2.94
CA VAL A 188 -11.80 -14.63 -3.98
C VAL A 188 -12.56 -15.52 -4.96
N GLY A 189 -12.70 -16.83 -4.70
CA GLY A 189 -13.22 -17.78 -5.70
C GLY A 189 -14.68 -17.61 -6.14
N SER A 190 -15.51 -18.61 -5.91
CA SER A 190 -16.92 -18.59 -6.33
C SER A 190 -17.89 -18.38 -5.14
N GLN A 191 -18.65 -17.26 -5.06
CA GLN A 191 -19.53 -16.81 -3.97
C GLN A 191 -20.90 -17.41 -4.14
N TYR A 192 -21.32 -18.09 -3.10
CA TYR A 192 -22.67 -18.54 -2.90
C TYR A 192 -23.11 -18.17 -1.49
N ILE A 193 -24.42 -18.03 -1.33
CA ILE A 193 -25.05 -18.14 -0.02
C ILE A 193 -25.81 -19.45 0.05
N ARG A 194 -25.76 -20.11 1.20
CA ARG A 194 -26.48 -21.34 1.50
C ARG A 194 -27.58 -21.05 2.51
N TYR A 195 -28.81 -21.40 2.18
CA TYR A 195 -29.96 -21.29 3.08
C TYR A 195 -30.03 -22.49 4.01
N ALA A 196 -30.67 -22.34 5.18
CA ALA A 196 -30.84 -23.42 6.16
C ALA A 196 -31.51 -24.69 5.58
N ASN A 197 -32.31 -24.56 4.53
CA ASN A 197 -32.91 -25.68 3.81
C ASN A 197 -31.96 -26.43 2.85
N GLY A 198 -30.68 -26.06 2.80
CA GLY A 198 -29.65 -26.67 1.95
C GLY A 198 -29.59 -26.13 0.52
N THR A 199 -30.38 -25.12 0.17
CA THR A 199 -30.35 -24.51 -1.17
C THR A 199 -29.17 -23.55 -1.29
N ASP A 200 -28.43 -23.63 -2.39
CA ASP A 200 -27.35 -22.69 -2.73
C ASP A 200 -27.85 -21.65 -3.74
N LYS A 201 -27.60 -20.37 -3.47
CA LYS A 201 -27.78 -19.29 -4.43
C LYS A 201 -26.44 -18.73 -4.84
N LEU A 202 -26.20 -18.75 -6.13
CA LEU A 202 -25.02 -18.15 -6.70
C LEU A 202 -25.10 -16.63 -6.64
N LEU A 203 -24.05 -16.00 -6.11
CA LEU A 203 -23.96 -14.56 -6.10
C LEU A 203 -23.19 -13.97 -7.28
N GLN A 204 -22.22 -14.60 -7.98
CA GLN A 204 -21.69 -14.15 -9.34
C GLN A 204 -20.88 -15.16 -10.10
N ALA A 205 -19.81 -14.86 -10.83
CA ALA A 205 -18.76 -15.81 -11.16
C ALA A 205 -17.36 -15.35 -10.80
N TYR A 206 -16.45 -16.27 -10.43
CA TYR A 206 -15.07 -15.86 -10.28
C TYR A 206 -14.62 -15.35 -11.64
N THR A 207 -14.30 -14.06 -11.69
CA THR A 207 -13.54 -13.46 -12.78
C THR A 207 -12.60 -12.44 -12.14
N PRO A 208 -11.35 -12.28 -12.61
CA PRO A 208 -10.40 -11.37 -12.01
C PRO A 208 -10.94 -9.93 -11.84
N GLU A 209 -11.75 -9.44 -12.78
CA GLU A 209 -12.25 -8.06 -12.78
C GLU A 209 -13.38 -7.81 -11.76
N LYS A 210 -13.99 -8.89 -11.24
CA LYS A 210 -15.15 -8.85 -10.35
C LYS A 210 -14.89 -9.56 -9.01
N ALA A 211 -13.65 -10.01 -8.81
CA ALA A 211 -13.20 -10.68 -7.61
C ALA A 211 -13.32 -9.75 -6.38
N TYR A 212 -13.77 -10.31 -5.26
CA TYR A 212 -13.64 -9.67 -3.95
C TYR A 212 -13.55 -10.73 -2.86
N LEU A 213 -12.95 -10.34 -1.74
CA LEU A 213 -12.67 -11.24 -0.64
C LEU A 213 -13.93 -11.54 0.18
N THR A 214 -14.08 -12.82 0.52
CA THR A 214 -14.85 -13.27 1.68
C THR A 214 -14.07 -14.29 2.48
N GLY A 215 -14.44 -14.40 3.74
CA GLY A 215 -13.73 -15.22 4.69
C GLY A 215 -14.60 -15.57 5.88
N GLY A 216 -14.06 -16.44 6.71
CA GLY A 216 -14.73 -16.91 7.90
C GLY A 216 -13.99 -18.06 8.56
N THR A 217 -14.71 -18.76 9.41
CA THR A 217 -14.23 -19.91 10.19
C THR A 217 -14.36 -21.21 9.39
N VAL A 218 -13.47 -22.19 9.63
CA VAL A 218 -13.53 -23.49 8.93
C VAL A 218 -13.73 -24.72 9.83
N GLY A 219 -13.93 -24.51 11.13
CA GLY A 219 -13.87 -25.57 12.13
C GLY A 219 -12.47 -26.14 12.32
N LYS A 220 -12.34 -27.13 13.21
CA LYS A 220 -11.05 -27.75 13.53
C LYS A 220 -10.63 -28.73 12.42
N PRO A 221 -9.52 -28.50 11.70
CA PRO A 221 -9.05 -29.42 10.69
C PRO A 221 -8.51 -30.72 11.30
N TYR A 222 -8.46 -31.76 10.47
CA TYR A 222 -7.80 -33.03 10.75
C TYR A 222 -6.76 -33.33 9.68
N TYR A 223 -5.75 -34.10 10.07
CA TYR A 223 -4.64 -34.42 9.19
C TYR A 223 -5.02 -35.48 8.16
N THR A 224 -4.62 -35.26 6.91
CA THR A 224 -4.86 -36.16 5.78
C THR A 224 -3.59 -36.28 4.92
N HIS A 225 -3.58 -37.28 4.04
CA HIS A 225 -2.52 -37.44 3.05
C HIS A 225 -3.11 -37.77 1.69
N TYR A 226 -2.50 -37.22 0.65
CA TYR A 226 -2.83 -37.56 -0.73
C TYR A 226 -1.59 -37.48 -1.60
N ASN A 227 -1.25 -38.56 -2.31
CA ASN A 227 -0.09 -38.63 -3.21
C ASN A 227 1.22 -38.07 -2.61
N GLY A 228 1.52 -38.42 -1.36
CA GLY A 228 2.73 -37.95 -0.65
C GLY A 228 2.66 -36.50 -0.13
N MET A 229 1.58 -35.77 -0.38
CA MET A 229 1.35 -34.45 0.19
C MET A 229 0.78 -34.56 1.61
N LYS A 230 1.37 -33.81 2.54
CA LYS A 230 0.84 -33.61 3.89
C LYS A 230 -0.29 -32.59 3.83
N MET A 231 -1.50 -32.99 4.15
CA MET A 231 -2.69 -32.16 3.99
C MET A 231 -3.43 -31.98 5.32
N ILE A 232 -4.20 -30.91 5.41
CA ILE A 232 -5.20 -30.71 6.45
C ILE A 232 -6.55 -30.49 5.78
N SER A 233 -7.57 -31.13 6.34
CA SER A 233 -8.93 -31.12 5.80
C SER A 233 -9.90 -30.67 6.88
N ALA A 234 -10.92 -29.92 6.48
CA ALA A 234 -12.03 -29.54 7.35
C ALA A 234 -13.34 -29.56 6.56
N ASN A 235 -14.47 -29.51 7.26
CA ASN A 235 -15.80 -29.63 6.65
C ASN A 235 -16.64 -28.34 6.71
N PRO A 236 -16.12 -27.15 6.30
CA PRO A 236 -16.87 -25.90 6.40
C PRO A 236 -18.11 -25.83 5.51
N GLY A 237 -18.26 -26.74 4.54
CA GLY A 237 -19.48 -26.86 3.73
C GLY A 237 -20.67 -27.37 4.53
N ASN A 238 -20.45 -27.94 5.72
CA ASN A 238 -21.50 -28.13 6.73
C ASN A 238 -21.81 -26.78 7.41
N THR A 239 -22.26 -25.80 6.62
CA THR A 239 -22.34 -24.36 6.96
C THR A 239 -23.08 -24.05 8.26
N PHE A 240 -24.04 -24.90 8.66
CA PHE A 240 -24.85 -24.72 9.87
C PHE A 240 -24.42 -25.60 11.05
N ASP A 241 -23.37 -26.41 10.89
CA ASP A 241 -22.79 -27.14 12.01
C ASP A 241 -21.97 -26.19 12.87
N LYS A 242 -22.33 -26.09 14.16
CA LYS A 242 -21.65 -25.27 15.16
C LYS A 242 -20.15 -25.57 15.28
N ASN A 243 -19.71 -26.77 14.90
CA ASN A 243 -18.29 -27.14 14.91
C ASN A 243 -17.46 -26.34 13.89
N GLN A 244 -18.09 -25.70 12.91
CA GLN A 244 -17.41 -24.87 11.91
C GLN A 244 -17.14 -23.44 12.40
N GLY A 245 -17.65 -23.06 13.59
CA GLY A 245 -17.61 -21.69 14.11
C GLY A 245 -18.75 -20.81 13.59
N PRO A 246 -18.90 -19.58 14.12
CA PRO A 246 -20.05 -18.72 13.85
C PRO A 246 -20.10 -18.12 12.43
N LEU A 247 -19.01 -18.22 11.67
CA LEU A 247 -18.90 -17.69 10.30
C LEU A 247 -18.37 -18.76 9.36
N ALA A 248 -18.99 -19.94 9.32
CA ALA A 248 -18.56 -21.03 8.44
C ALA A 248 -18.38 -20.54 6.98
N SER A 249 -17.17 -20.73 6.44
CA SER A 249 -16.80 -20.31 5.08
C SER A 249 -16.23 -21.50 4.30
N TYR A 250 -16.97 -21.98 3.30
CA TYR A 250 -16.53 -23.08 2.44
C TYR A 250 -15.90 -22.59 1.14
N GLY A 251 -14.64 -22.95 0.89
CA GLY A 251 -13.92 -22.60 -0.34
C GLY A 251 -14.51 -23.25 -1.58
N GLN A 252 -14.61 -22.47 -2.66
CA GLN A 252 -15.20 -22.86 -3.93
C GLN A 252 -14.18 -22.74 -5.08
N SER A 253 -14.62 -23.01 -6.31
CA SER A 253 -13.75 -22.86 -7.49
C SER A 253 -13.25 -21.41 -7.61
N GLY A 254 -11.93 -21.24 -7.77
CA GLY A 254 -11.24 -19.95 -7.69
C GLY A 254 -10.69 -19.61 -6.30
N ASP A 255 -10.94 -20.42 -5.26
CA ASP A 255 -10.28 -20.24 -3.95
C ASP A 255 -8.93 -20.98 -3.86
N SER A 256 -8.49 -21.63 -4.94
CA SER A 256 -7.18 -22.28 -5.00
C SER A 256 -6.05 -21.29 -4.68
N GLY A 257 -5.08 -21.75 -3.88
CA GLY A 257 -3.97 -20.91 -3.38
C GLY A 257 -4.32 -20.04 -2.17
N SER A 258 -5.60 -19.80 -1.89
CA SER A 258 -6.02 -18.97 -0.76
C SER A 258 -5.62 -19.56 0.60
N PRO A 259 -5.27 -18.72 1.59
CA PRO A 259 -4.66 -19.17 2.84
C PRO A 259 -5.67 -19.76 3.84
N LEU A 260 -5.17 -20.70 4.63
CA LEU A 260 -5.73 -21.09 5.91
C LEU A 260 -4.79 -20.67 7.03
N TYR A 261 -5.27 -19.85 7.95
CA TYR A 261 -4.57 -19.41 9.13
C TYR A 261 -5.05 -20.18 10.37
N ALA A 262 -4.14 -20.40 11.32
CA ALA A 262 -4.41 -21.05 12.59
C ALA A 262 -3.96 -20.17 13.76
N TRP A 263 -4.79 -20.06 14.79
CA TRP A 263 -4.43 -19.39 16.04
C TRP A 263 -3.63 -20.35 16.92
N ASP A 264 -2.37 -20.04 17.12
CA ASP A 264 -1.48 -20.71 18.04
C ASP A 264 -1.76 -20.27 19.46
N ASN A 265 -2.36 -21.17 20.25
CA ASN A 265 -2.74 -20.83 21.62
C ASN A 265 -1.57 -20.90 22.62
N ILE A 266 -0.42 -21.44 22.23
CA ILE A 266 0.79 -21.47 23.04
C ILE A 266 1.55 -20.16 22.86
N ASP A 267 1.86 -19.82 21.60
CA ASP A 267 2.66 -18.62 21.28
C ASP A 267 1.79 -17.35 21.16
N LYS A 268 0.46 -17.49 21.27
CA LYS A 268 -0.53 -16.39 21.20
C LYS A 268 -0.40 -15.55 19.94
N LYS A 269 -0.27 -16.23 18.80
CA LYS A 269 -0.12 -15.60 17.48
C LYS A 269 -0.85 -16.37 16.39
N TRP A 270 -1.14 -15.69 15.29
CA TRP A 270 -1.62 -16.34 14.07
C TRP A 270 -0.46 -16.86 13.24
N VAL A 271 -0.62 -18.07 12.69
CA VAL A 271 0.33 -18.67 11.74
C VAL A 271 -0.41 -19.13 10.48
N LEU A 272 0.28 -19.11 9.34
CA LEU A 272 -0.22 -19.68 8.09
C LEU A 272 -0.07 -21.20 8.15
N ALA A 273 -1.20 -21.90 8.21
CA ALA A 273 -1.23 -23.36 8.31
C ALA A 273 -1.16 -24.04 6.94
N GLY A 274 -1.75 -23.44 5.90
CA GLY A 274 -1.74 -24.05 4.58
C GLY A 274 -2.35 -23.20 3.48
N VAL A 275 -2.29 -23.73 2.26
CA VAL A 275 -2.90 -23.12 1.06
C VAL A 275 -3.96 -24.05 0.47
N THR A 276 -5.08 -23.48 0.02
CA THR A 276 -6.24 -24.24 -0.47
C THR A 276 -5.89 -24.97 -1.76
N LEU A 277 -6.07 -26.29 -1.81
CA LEU A 277 -5.86 -27.08 -3.03
C LEU A 277 -7.16 -27.54 -3.66
N HIS A 278 -8.15 -27.93 -2.85
CA HIS A 278 -9.30 -28.65 -3.38
C HIS A 278 -10.60 -28.37 -2.64
N ASN A 279 -11.71 -28.51 -3.36
CA ASN A 279 -13.07 -28.55 -2.83
C ASN A 279 -13.81 -29.75 -3.43
N TYR A 280 -14.92 -30.16 -2.81
CA TYR A 280 -15.72 -31.30 -3.26
C TYR A 280 -17.03 -30.87 -3.94
N GLY A 281 -16.93 -29.84 -4.79
CA GLY A 281 -18.05 -29.26 -5.51
C GLY A 281 -18.90 -28.31 -4.66
N VAL A 282 -19.89 -27.66 -5.29
CA VAL A 282 -20.68 -26.59 -4.65
C VAL A 282 -21.42 -27.10 -3.41
N LYS A 283 -22.02 -28.28 -3.51
CA LYS A 283 -22.74 -28.98 -2.43
C LYS A 283 -21.84 -29.83 -1.53
N GLY A 284 -20.52 -29.76 -1.73
CA GLY A 284 -19.55 -30.51 -0.94
C GLY A 284 -19.47 -29.97 0.49
N ALA A 285 -18.96 -30.82 1.38
CA ALA A 285 -18.68 -30.46 2.76
C ALA A 285 -17.22 -30.06 2.99
N ARG A 286 -16.29 -30.66 2.24
CA ARG A 286 -14.85 -30.67 2.57
C ARG A 286 -14.03 -29.67 1.75
N ASN A 287 -13.10 -28.99 2.42
CA ASN A 287 -11.96 -28.36 1.77
C ASN A 287 -10.68 -29.02 2.22
N ASP A 288 -9.71 -29.07 1.31
CA ASP A 288 -8.39 -29.61 1.56
C ASP A 288 -7.33 -28.52 1.33
N TRP A 289 -6.43 -28.37 2.30
CA TRP A 289 -5.29 -27.47 2.25
C TRP A 289 -4.00 -28.26 2.31
N LEU A 290 -3.01 -27.82 1.53
CA LEU A 290 -1.65 -28.30 1.69
C LEU A 290 -1.04 -27.67 2.94
N LEU A 291 -0.52 -28.49 3.86
CA LEU A 291 0.25 -27.99 4.99
C LEU A 291 1.52 -27.31 4.46
N ILE A 292 1.89 -26.15 5.02
CA ILE A 292 3.03 -25.37 4.54
C ILE A 292 4.33 -26.22 4.49
N PRO A 293 4.97 -26.36 3.30
CA PRO A 293 6.20 -27.15 3.16
C PRO A 293 7.43 -26.32 3.57
N HIS A 294 7.73 -26.27 4.87
CA HIS A 294 8.80 -25.43 5.43
C HIS A 294 10.18 -25.67 4.82
N ASP A 295 10.55 -26.93 4.58
CA ASP A 295 11.86 -27.27 3.99
C ASP A 295 12.03 -26.67 2.59
N PHE A 296 10.97 -26.75 1.76
CA PHE A 296 10.98 -26.18 0.42
C PHE A 296 11.13 -24.66 0.46
N ILE A 297 10.34 -23.98 1.30
CA ILE A 297 10.41 -22.53 1.46
C ILE A 297 11.80 -22.11 1.96
N SER A 298 12.30 -22.79 2.99
CA SER A 298 13.61 -22.49 3.59
C SER A 298 14.73 -22.66 2.57
N GLN A 299 14.69 -23.73 1.77
CA GLN A 299 15.65 -23.94 0.68
C GLN A 299 15.60 -22.80 -0.33
N LYS A 300 14.40 -22.38 -0.77
CA LYS A 300 14.25 -21.30 -1.76
C LYS A 300 14.78 -19.96 -1.25
N LEU A 301 14.53 -19.63 0.01
CA LEU A 301 15.09 -18.43 0.64
C LEU A 301 16.62 -18.50 0.73
N GLN A 302 17.18 -19.68 1.02
CA GLN A 302 18.63 -19.89 1.11
C GLN A 302 19.33 -19.90 -0.25
N ASP A 303 18.70 -20.43 -1.30
CA ASP A 303 19.25 -20.49 -2.66
C ASP A 303 19.63 -19.10 -3.18
N ASP A 304 18.85 -18.07 -2.83
CA ASP A 304 19.05 -16.70 -3.26
C ASP A 304 20.01 -15.90 -2.35
N LEU A 305 20.37 -16.43 -1.18
CA LEU A 305 21.07 -15.70 -0.12
C LEU A 305 22.59 -15.90 -0.19
N LYS A 306 23.34 -14.80 -0.08
CA LYS A 306 24.79 -14.78 0.10
C LYS A 306 25.16 -14.05 1.40
N PRO A 307 25.64 -14.77 2.43
CA PRO A 307 26.11 -14.13 3.64
C PRO A 307 27.44 -13.41 3.38
N ILE A 308 27.57 -12.18 3.87
CA ILE A 308 28.78 -11.37 3.84
C ILE A 308 29.22 -11.17 5.29
N ILE A 309 30.34 -11.79 5.67
CA ILE A 309 30.87 -11.73 7.03
C ILE A 309 32.08 -10.81 7.05
N VAL A 310 31.87 -9.59 7.55
CA VAL A 310 32.93 -8.57 7.64
C VAL A 310 33.85 -8.88 8.83
N ALA A 311 35.16 -8.76 8.62
CA ALA A 311 36.14 -8.90 9.69
C ALA A 311 36.10 -7.68 10.63
N SER A 312 36.84 -7.70 11.74
CA SER A 312 36.92 -6.64 12.77
C SER A 312 36.75 -5.20 12.24
N PRO A 313 36.13 -4.25 12.98
CA PRO A 313 36.08 -2.84 12.60
C PRO A 313 37.47 -2.18 12.39
N GLU A 314 38.54 -2.81 12.89
CA GLU A 314 39.94 -2.41 12.64
C GLU A 314 40.45 -2.80 11.23
N GLU A 315 39.78 -3.72 10.54
CA GLU A 315 40.10 -4.12 9.17
C GLU A 315 39.33 -3.22 8.17
N ASN A 316 40.09 -2.59 7.26
CA ASN A 316 39.66 -1.56 6.30
C ASN A 316 38.35 -1.82 5.54
N ILE A 317 37.78 -0.74 4.98
CA ILE A 317 36.56 -0.64 4.16
C ILE A 317 36.38 -1.82 3.17
N LEU A 318 35.20 -2.45 3.18
CA LEU A 318 34.77 -3.46 2.20
C LEU A 318 34.49 -2.78 0.86
N ARG A 319 35.31 -3.03 -0.16
CA ARG A 319 35.16 -2.41 -1.49
C ARG A 319 34.25 -3.26 -2.36
N TRP A 320 33.23 -2.65 -2.94
CA TRP A 320 32.24 -3.33 -3.77
C TRP A 320 32.33 -2.88 -5.24
N GLU A 321 32.86 -3.79 -6.06
CA GLU A 321 32.96 -3.68 -7.51
C GLU A 321 31.83 -4.44 -8.20
N PHE A 322 31.27 -3.87 -9.26
CA PHE A 322 30.22 -4.49 -10.07
C PHE A 322 30.43 -4.22 -11.57
N ASP A 323 30.42 -5.29 -12.36
CA ASP A 323 30.44 -5.28 -13.83
C ASP A 323 29.01 -5.43 -14.35
N ARG A 324 28.42 -4.30 -14.76
CA ARG A 324 27.05 -4.25 -15.29
C ARG A 324 26.87 -5.06 -16.58
N SER A 325 27.91 -5.22 -17.40
CA SER A 325 27.81 -5.98 -18.65
C SER A 325 27.65 -7.48 -18.42
N ARG A 326 28.19 -7.97 -17.30
CA ARG A 326 28.12 -9.38 -16.88
C ARG A 326 27.07 -9.63 -15.81
N GLY A 327 26.62 -8.59 -15.12
CA GLY A 327 25.73 -8.70 -13.97
C GLY A 327 26.41 -9.37 -12.77
N THR A 328 27.72 -9.22 -12.62
CA THR A 328 28.53 -9.86 -11.56
C THR A 328 29.26 -8.81 -10.74
N GLY A 329 29.37 -9.03 -9.44
CA GLY A 329 30.15 -8.16 -8.55
C GLY A 329 30.98 -8.92 -7.54
N THR A 330 31.89 -8.18 -6.92
CA THR A 330 32.83 -8.67 -5.92
C THR A 330 32.87 -7.67 -4.77
N LEU A 331 32.76 -8.17 -3.53
CA LEU A 331 33.02 -7.43 -2.32
C LEU A 331 34.34 -7.94 -1.73
N SER A 332 35.34 -7.06 -1.58
CA SER A 332 36.67 -7.44 -1.11
C SER A 332 37.12 -6.63 0.11
N GLN A 333 37.69 -7.33 1.09
CA GLN A 333 38.30 -6.78 2.30
C GLN A 333 39.55 -7.60 2.61
N GLY A 334 40.74 -7.03 2.35
CA GLY A 334 42.00 -7.77 2.46
C GLY A 334 42.01 -9.01 1.56
N GLU A 335 42.26 -10.17 2.14
CA GLU A 335 42.24 -11.47 1.42
C GLU A 335 40.82 -12.06 1.29
N LYS A 336 39.82 -11.52 1.99
CA LYS A 336 38.44 -12.00 1.90
C LYS A 336 37.78 -11.44 0.65
N ILE A 337 37.24 -12.33 -0.16
CA ILE A 337 36.55 -12.01 -1.41
C ILE A 337 35.21 -12.72 -1.43
N PHE A 338 34.13 -11.96 -1.59
CA PHE A 338 32.78 -12.47 -1.72
C PHE A 338 32.25 -12.12 -3.12
N SER A 339 31.74 -13.12 -3.83
CA SER A 339 31.10 -12.91 -5.13
C SER A 339 29.60 -12.74 -4.99
N MET A 340 29.02 -11.91 -5.86
CA MET A 340 27.59 -11.66 -5.95
C MET A 340 27.15 -11.59 -7.42
N THR A 341 25.89 -11.96 -7.70
CA THR A 341 25.25 -11.73 -9.00
C THR A 341 24.12 -10.71 -8.87
N GLY A 342 24.01 -9.81 -9.85
CA GLY A 342 22.96 -8.81 -9.98
C GLY A 342 22.00 -9.18 -11.10
N SER A 343 21.41 -8.18 -11.75
CA SER A 343 20.61 -8.35 -12.96
C SER A 343 21.50 -8.76 -14.14
N VAL A 344 21.21 -9.90 -14.78
CA VAL A 344 21.93 -10.38 -15.97
C VAL A 344 21.00 -10.32 -17.18
N ASN A 345 21.37 -9.54 -18.20
CA ASN A 345 20.56 -9.35 -19.42
C ASN A 345 19.09 -8.95 -19.13
N GLY A 346 18.86 -8.15 -18.08
CA GLY A 346 17.52 -7.73 -17.66
C GLY A 346 16.73 -8.78 -16.86
N ASN A 347 17.29 -9.97 -16.63
CA ASN A 347 16.70 -10.95 -15.72
C ASN A 347 16.98 -10.53 -14.27
N ALA A 348 15.97 -9.99 -13.58
CA ALA A 348 16.09 -9.58 -12.19
C ALA A 348 16.30 -10.76 -11.21
N ASN A 349 15.85 -11.98 -11.55
CA ASN A 349 15.92 -13.13 -10.65
C ASN A 349 17.35 -13.59 -10.35
N THR A 350 18.32 -13.27 -11.23
CA THR A 350 19.73 -13.64 -11.01
C THR A 350 20.37 -12.88 -9.84
N GLY A 351 19.73 -11.82 -9.35
CA GLY A 351 20.19 -11.04 -8.22
C GLY A 351 20.27 -11.84 -6.92
N ASN A 352 21.41 -11.87 -6.25
CA ASN A 352 21.52 -12.45 -4.91
C ASN A 352 21.05 -11.47 -3.83
N ASN A 353 20.46 -11.99 -2.76
CA ASN A 353 20.25 -11.28 -1.52
C ASN A 353 21.57 -11.26 -0.74
N LEU A 354 22.04 -10.09 -0.28
CA LEU A 354 23.25 -9.98 0.53
C LEU A 354 22.86 -9.75 1.99
N VAL A 355 23.34 -10.61 2.89
CA VAL A 355 23.13 -10.44 4.33
C VAL A 355 24.46 -10.09 4.98
N PHE A 356 24.57 -8.84 5.41
CA PHE A 356 25.73 -8.34 6.15
C PHE A 356 25.57 -8.71 7.61
N SER A 357 26.40 -9.67 8.02
CA SER A 357 26.47 -10.21 9.36
C SER A 357 27.91 -10.07 9.88
N GLY A 358 28.11 -9.97 11.19
CA GLY A 358 29.44 -9.75 11.79
C GLY A 358 29.47 -8.54 12.70
N ASN A 359 30.59 -7.80 12.71
CA ASN A 359 30.74 -6.56 13.48
C ASN A 359 30.29 -5.34 12.66
N GLU A 360 30.25 -4.17 13.30
CA GLU A 360 30.03 -2.89 12.63
C GLU A 360 31.02 -2.69 11.47
N GLY A 361 30.55 -2.18 10.31
CA GLY A 361 31.36 -2.17 9.09
C GLY A 361 31.18 -0.97 8.17
N LYS A 362 32.13 -0.80 7.25
CA LYS A 362 32.08 0.21 6.18
C LYS A 362 32.14 -0.44 4.81
N ILE A 363 31.28 -0.01 3.90
CA ILE A 363 31.20 -0.49 2.52
C ILE A 363 31.39 0.70 1.57
N GLU A 364 32.33 0.59 0.63
CA GLU A 364 32.50 1.56 -0.45
C GLU A 364 32.02 0.96 -1.77
N LEU A 365 30.99 1.55 -2.37
CA LEU A 365 30.58 1.27 -3.74
C LEU A 365 31.51 2.01 -4.69
N VAL A 366 32.31 1.25 -5.43
CA VAL A 366 33.26 1.80 -6.41
C VAL A 366 32.74 1.76 -7.83
N SER A 367 31.61 1.08 -8.07
CA SER A 367 30.82 1.21 -9.30
C SER A 367 29.32 1.12 -9.00
N SER A 368 28.49 1.60 -9.92
CA SER A 368 27.04 1.51 -9.76
C SER A 368 26.57 0.05 -9.84
N VAL A 369 25.67 -0.33 -8.95
CA VAL A 369 25.19 -1.70 -8.78
C VAL A 369 23.73 -1.81 -9.22
N GLU A 370 23.44 -2.75 -10.11
CA GLU A 370 22.08 -3.14 -10.51
C GLU A 370 21.82 -4.57 -10.02
N GLN A 371 21.30 -4.70 -8.81
CA GLN A 371 21.20 -5.99 -8.11
C GLN A 371 19.96 -6.80 -8.52
N GLY A 372 19.09 -6.27 -9.38
CA GLY A 372 17.86 -6.97 -9.79
C GLY A 372 16.90 -7.17 -8.62
N ALA A 373 16.44 -8.40 -8.41
CA ALA A 373 15.57 -8.78 -7.30
C ALA A 373 16.33 -9.14 -6.01
N GLY A 374 17.65 -8.92 -5.97
CA GLY A 374 18.45 -9.05 -4.76
C GLY A 374 18.24 -7.88 -3.81
N TYR A 375 18.02 -8.16 -2.52
CA TYR A 375 17.97 -7.13 -1.47
C TYR A 375 19.25 -7.13 -0.61
N LEU A 376 19.43 -6.07 0.19
CA LEU A 376 20.44 -6.01 1.25
C LEU A 376 19.76 -6.18 2.60
N GLN A 377 20.37 -6.97 3.49
CA GLN A 377 19.97 -7.06 4.88
C GLN A 377 21.16 -6.73 5.77
N PHE A 378 20.94 -5.86 6.74
CA PHE A 378 21.94 -5.46 7.73
C PHE A 378 21.45 -5.86 9.12
N ASP A 379 22.16 -6.78 9.77
CA ASP A 379 21.81 -7.23 11.13
C ASP A 379 22.55 -6.44 12.22
N LYS A 380 23.44 -5.52 11.82
CA LYS A 380 24.28 -4.66 12.66
C LYS A 380 24.50 -3.29 12.01
N ASP A 381 25.18 -2.40 12.71
CA ASP A 381 25.44 -1.04 12.22
C ASP A 381 26.43 -1.04 11.05
N TYR A 382 26.10 -0.29 10.01
CA TYR A 382 26.94 -0.18 8.82
C TYR A 382 26.96 1.24 8.27
N THR A 383 28.07 1.64 7.66
CA THR A 383 28.12 2.80 6.77
C THR A 383 28.37 2.35 5.35
N VAL A 384 27.49 2.73 4.43
CA VAL A 384 27.63 2.49 2.99
C VAL A 384 27.87 3.82 2.31
N LEU A 385 28.94 3.94 1.54
CA LEU A 385 29.34 5.19 0.89
C LEU A 385 29.80 4.97 -0.54
N THR A 386 29.98 6.06 -1.27
CA THR A 386 30.64 6.08 -2.57
C THR A 386 31.44 7.36 -2.74
N ASN A 387 32.59 7.27 -3.41
CA ASN A 387 33.45 8.42 -3.70
C ASN A 387 33.37 8.86 -5.18
N ASN A 388 32.54 8.21 -5.99
CA ASN A 388 32.45 8.45 -7.43
C ASN A 388 31.00 8.56 -7.93
N ASN A 389 30.07 8.97 -7.07
CA ASN A 389 28.65 9.11 -7.37
C ASN A 389 28.02 7.80 -7.90
N SER A 390 28.53 6.64 -7.46
CA SER A 390 27.91 5.36 -7.79
C SER A 390 26.51 5.29 -7.20
N THR A 391 25.64 4.56 -7.89
CA THR A 391 24.25 4.35 -7.51
C THR A 391 23.99 2.90 -7.18
N TRP A 392 22.92 2.63 -6.43
CA TRP A 392 22.48 1.26 -6.15
C TRP A 392 20.98 1.12 -6.44
N THR A 393 20.62 0.03 -7.10
CA THR A 393 19.23 -0.43 -7.23
C THR A 393 19.13 -1.93 -6.94
N GLY A 394 18.01 -2.35 -6.36
CA GLY A 394 17.74 -3.74 -6.02
C GLY A 394 16.34 -3.91 -5.46
N ALA A 395 16.03 -5.06 -4.87
CA ALA A 395 14.71 -5.34 -4.31
C ALA A 395 14.39 -4.44 -3.10
N GLY A 396 15.40 -4.03 -2.34
CA GLY A 396 15.27 -3.12 -1.19
C GLY A 396 16.34 -3.35 -0.13
N ILE A 397 16.17 -2.69 1.01
CA ILE A 397 17.03 -2.79 2.20
C ILE A 397 16.17 -3.23 3.39
N ILE A 398 16.64 -4.24 4.11
CA ILE A 398 16.14 -4.70 5.40
C ILE A 398 17.16 -4.26 6.45
N VAL A 399 16.73 -3.46 7.43
CA VAL A 399 17.58 -3.14 8.59
C VAL A 399 17.01 -3.85 9.80
N GLY A 400 17.80 -4.76 10.37
CA GLY A 400 17.44 -5.56 11.52
C GLY A 400 17.18 -4.71 12.76
N ASP A 401 16.61 -5.35 13.78
CA ASP A 401 16.30 -4.67 15.03
C ASP A 401 17.57 -4.13 15.69
N GLU A 402 17.46 -2.95 16.31
CA GLU A 402 18.57 -2.19 16.93
C GLU A 402 19.71 -1.76 15.99
N ALA A 403 19.71 -2.19 14.72
CA ALA A 403 20.74 -1.81 13.75
C ALA A 403 20.50 -0.43 13.14
N ASN A 404 21.60 0.28 12.87
CA ASN A 404 21.63 1.61 12.27
C ASN A 404 22.53 1.62 11.03
N VAL A 405 21.94 1.86 9.87
CA VAL A 405 22.68 1.91 8.60
C VAL A 405 22.75 3.35 8.11
N LYS A 406 23.96 3.90 8.02
CA LYS A 406 24.23 5.17 7.37
C LYS A 406 24.44 4.95 5.88
N TRP A 407 23.49 5.41 5.07
CA TRP A 407 23.40 5.15 3.64
C TRP A 407 23.73 6.39 2.80
N GLY A 408 24.97 6.45 2.31
CA GLY A 408 25.54 7.54 1.52
C GLY A 408 25.53 7.32 0.01
N VAL A 409 24.60 6.50 -0.51
CA VAL A 409 24.53 6.12 -1.94
C VAL A 409 23.20 6.56 -2.54
N ASN A 410 23.24 7.25 -3.68
CA ASN A 410 22.03 7.68 -4.38
C ASN A 410 21.37 6.53 -5.18
N GLY A 411 20.07 6.67 -5.46
CA GLY A 411 19.34 5.83 -6.40
C GLY A 411 19.31 6.41 -7.81
N ILE A 412 18.44 5.88 -8.67
CA ILE A 412 18.24 6.35 -10.04
C ILE A 412 16.78 6.78 -10.28
N ALA A 413 16.57 7.67 -11.26
CA ALA A 413 15.23 8.06 -11.67
C ALA A 413 14.40 6.85 -12.12
N GLY A 414 13.15 6.77 -11.66
CA GLY A 414 12.23 5.68 -11.99
C GLY A 414 12.38 4.42 -11.14
N ASP A 415 13.36 4.36 -10.23
CA ASP A 415 13.47 3.32 -9.21
C ASP A 415 13.05 3.87 -7.83
N ASN A 416 12.40 3.01 -7.03
CA ASN A 416 12.13 3.29 -5.63
C ASN A 416 12.98 2.36 -4.75
N LEU A 417 13.72 2.93 -3.81
CA LEU A 417 14.31 2.18 -2.71
C LEU A 417 13.19 1.69 -1.80
N HIS A 418 13.13 0.40 -1.51
CA HIS A 418 12.16 -0.15 -0.56
C HIS A 418 12.87 -0.44 0.77
N LYS A 419 12.38 0.13 1.87
CA LYS A 419 12.95 -0.06 3.22
C LYS A 419 11.95 -0.75 4.14
N VAL A 420 12.37 -1.87 4.75
CA VAL A 420 11.66 -2.60 5.81
C VAL A 420 12.61 -3.02 6.94
N GLY A 421 12.12 -3.75 7.95
CA GLY A 421 12.85 -4.06 9.18
C GLY A 421 12.80 -2.91 10.19
N SER A 422 12.78 -3.22 11.49
CA SER A 422 12.52 -2.27 12.58
C SER A 422 13.64 -1.27 12.83
N GLY A 423 14.87 -1.54 12.36
CA GLY A 423 16.01 -0.65 12.55
C GLY A 423 15.99 0.59 11.67
N THR A 424 17.06 1.39 11.82
CA THR A 424 17.16 2.75 11.27
C THR A 424 18.00 2.78 10.00
N LEU A 425 17.52 3.47 8.96
CA LEU A 425 18.29 3.84 7.77
C LEU A 425 18.48 5.36 7.73
N THR A 426 19.70 5.83 7.96
CA THR A 426 20.05 7.26 7.88
C THR A 426 20.60 7.58 6.51
N VAL A 427 19.82 8.27 5.68
CA VAL A 427 20.20 8.67 4.32
C VAL A 427 21.12 9.88 4.38
N ASN A 428 22.35 9.74 3.92
CA ASN A 428 23.42 10.73 4.05
C ASN A 428 24.29 10.81 2.78
N GLY A 429 23.66 10.70 1.61
CA GLY A 429 24.34 10.90 0.33
C GLY A 429 24.61 12.37 0.04
N HIS A 430 25.18 12.67 -1.12
CA HIS A 430 25.42 14.04 -1.58
C HIS A 430 24.59 14.36 -2.83
N GLY A 431 24.15 15.61 -2.94
CA GLY A 431 23.48 16.13 -4.12
C GLY A 431 22.01 15.71 -4.25
N GLU A 432 21.51 15.76 -5.48
CA GLU A 432 20.14 15.39 -5.83
C GLU A 432 20.02 13.88 -6.10
N ASN A 433 19.45 13.14 -5.16
CA ASN A 433 19.02 11.77 -5.43
C ASN A 433 17.75 11.78 -6.28
N LYS A 434 17.82 11.14 -7.45
CA LYS A 434 16.70 11.06 -8.40
C LYS A 434 15.75 9.89 -8.12
N GLY A 435 16.15 8.93 -7.29
CA GLY A 435 15.31 7.80 -6.90
C GLY A 435 14.23 8.18 -5.89
N GLY A 436 13.17 7.40 -5.84
CA GLY A 436 12.14 7.49 -4.81
C GLY A 436 12.39 6.54 -3.64
N LEU A 437 11.53 6.62 -2.63
CA LEU A 437 11.55 5.78 -1.43
C LEU A 437 10.14 5.24 -1.16
N LYS A 438 10.05 3.94 -0.85
CA LYS A 438 8.90 3.32 -0.18
C LYS A 438 9.36 2.77 1.16
N VAL A 439 8.80 3.26 2.26
CA VAL A 439 9.15 2.82 3.60
C VAL A 439 7.96 2.10 4.24
N GLY A 440 8.23 0.87 4.67
CA GLY A 440 7.22 -0.01 5.26
C GLY A 440 7.48 -0.37 6.72
N ASP A 441 8.67 -0.11 7.26
CA ASP A 441 8.98 -0.44 8.65
C ASP A 441 10.22 0.32 9.17
N GLY A 442 10.31 0.44 10.49
CA GLY A 442 11.40 1.09 11.19
C GLY A 442 11.49 2.59 10.93
N VAL A 443 12.69 3.14 11.05
CA VAL A 443 12.96 4.58 10.90
C VAL A 443 13.81 4.85 9.67
N VAL A 444 13.45 5.88 8.90
CA VAL A 444 14.31 6.47 7.88
C VAL A 444 14.60 7.91 8.28
N VAL A 445 15.88 8.25 8.46
CA VAL A 445 16.31 9.62 8.77
C VAL A 445 16.82 10.25 7.47
N LEU A 446 16.27 11.41 7.10
CA LEU A 446 16.68 12.16 5.91
C LEU A 446 17.72 13.21 6.29
N GLU A 447 18.98 12.95 5.95
CA GLU A 447 20.14 13.79 6.23
C GLU A 447 21.05 13.91 4.99
N GLN A 448 20.46 14.01 3.81
CA GLN A 448 21.17 14.19 2.55
C GLN A 448 21.96 15.49 2.60
N GLN A 449 23.20 15.48 2.12
CA GLN A 449 24.10 16.62 2.08
C GLN A 449 24.05 17.34 0.72
N PRO A 450 24.27 18.67 0.67
CA PRO A 450 24.38 19.37 -0.59
C PRO A 450 25.60 18.90 -1.41
N ASP A 451 25.51 19.01 -2.73
CA ASP A 451 26.67 18.89 -3.62
C ASP A 451 27.47 20.20 -3.71
N ALA A 452 28.51 20.21 -4.55
CA ALA A 452 29.34 21.39 -4.80
C ALA A 452 28.56 22.60 -5.38
N ASN A 453 27.37 22.37 -5.95
CA ASN A 453 26.49 23.40 -6.50
C ASN A 453 25.34 23.78 -5.52
N GLN A 454 25.43 23.35 -4.26
CA GLN A 454 24.39 23.56 -3.23
C GLN A 454 23.04 22.90 -3.56
N LYS A 455 23.03 21.90 -4.45
CA LYS A 455 21.83 21.13 -4.74
C LYS A 455 21.70 19.99 -3.75
N GLN A 456 20.50 19.75 -3.25
CA GLN A 456 20.24 18.81 -2.16
C GLN A 456 18.83 18.22 -2.33
N GLN A 457 18.74 16.89 -2.37
CA GLN A 457 17.46 16.17 -2.33
C GLN A 457 17.70 14.72 -1.91
N ALA A 458 17.07 14.27 -0.83
CA ALA A 458 17.18 12.91 -0.33
C ALA A 458 16.47 11.90 -1.23
N PHE A 459 15.27 12.22 -1.72
CA PHE A 459 14.50 11.42 -2.67
C PHE A 459 13.58 12.28 -3.53
N SER A 460 13.24 11.79 -4.73
CA SER A 460 12.30 12.46 -5.63
C SER A 460 10.83 12.27 -5.20
N HIS A 461 10.50 11.17 -4.53
CA HIS A 461 9.20 10.89 -3.92
C HIS A 461 9.36 9.95 -2.72
N ILE A 462 8.51 10.10 -1.70
CA ILE A 462 8.47 9.23 -0.53
C ILE A 462 7.05 8.69 -0.33
N ASN A 463 6.91 7.37 -0.25
CA ASN A 463 5.67 6.72 0.18
C ASN A 463 5.86 6.03 1.54
N ILE A 464 5.01 6.38 2.50
CA ILE A 464 5.01 5.83 3.86
C ILE A 464 3.80 4.91 4.01
N ALA A 465 4.02 3.63 4.32
CA ALA A 465 2.95 2.64 4.39
C ALA A 465 3.10 1.67 5.58
N SER A 466 2.04 0.87 5.78
CA SER A 466 1.79 -0.14 6.82
C SER A 466 1.48 0.36 8.23
N GLY A 467 1.71 1.65 8.52
CA GLY A 467 1.54 2.23 9.85
C GLY A 467 2.71 1.97 10.82
N ARG A 468 3.74 1.22 10.40
CA ARG A 468 4.92 0.91 11.22
C ARG A 468 6.08 1.89 11.04
N ALA A 469 6.16 2.51 9.86
CA ALA A 469 7.30 3.32 9.47
C ALA A 469 7.26 4.74 10.05
N THR A 470 8.45 5.28 10.36
CA THR A 470 8.67 6.71 10.60
C THR A 470 9.71 7.26 9.62
N VAL A 471 9.39 8.35 8.92
CA VAL A 471 10.35 9.17 8.18
C VAL A 471 10.63 10.41 9.01
N LYS A 472 11.90 10.67 9.31
CA LYS A 472 12.33 11.77 10.17
C LYS A 472 13.20 12.74 9.38
N LEU A 473 12.91 14.03 9.45
CA LEU A 473 13.77 15.08 8.89
C LEU A 473 14.97 15.34 9.80
N ASN A 474 16.17 15.39 9.24
CA ASN A 474 17.39 15.81 9.95
C ASN A 474 18.17 16.88 9.16
N GLY A 475 17.43 17.72 8.45
CA GLY A 475 17.94 18.79 7.62
C GLY A 475 16.80 19.52 6.90
N ALA A 476 17.06 20.74 6.46
CA ALA A 476 16.18 21.43 5.52
C ALA A 476 16.32 20.82 4.11
N ASN A 477 15.36 21.13 3.23
CA ASN A 477 15.40 20.81 1.79
C ASN A 477 15.66 19.33 1.46
N GLN A 478 15.19 18.41 2.31
CA GLN A 478 15.38 16.97 2.11
C GLN A 478 14.46 16.43 1.00
N VAL A 479 13.22 16.92 0.94
CA VAL A 479 12.19 16.46 0.01
C VAL A 479 11.13 17.55 -0.14
N ASP A 480 10.54 17.66 -1.33
CA ASP A 480 9.35 18.49 -1.55
C ASP A 480 8.15 17.86 -0.84
N ALA A 481 7.42 18.66 -0.06
CA ALA A 481 6.25 18.24 0.70
C ALA A 481 5.17 17.56 -0.15
N ASP A 482 5.00 18.01 -1.38
CA ASP A 482 4.02 17.46 -2.31
C ASP A 482 4.38 16.06 -2.81
N ASN A 483 5.65 15.70 -2.72
CA ASN A 483 6.19 14.41 -3.13
C ASN A 483 6.22 13.41 -1.97
N ILE A 484 5.47 13.68 -0.90
CA ILE A 484 5.24 12.75 0.21
C ILE A 484 3.82 12.21 0.11
N SER A 485 3.68 10.89 0.19
CA SER A 485 2.40 10.20 0.24
C SER A 485 2.34 9.17 1.35
N TRP A 486 1.14 9.00 1.92
CA TRP A 486 0.84 7.95 2.88
C TRP A 486 -0.07 6.92 2.21
N GLY A 487 0.46 5.70 2.07
CA GLY A 487 -0.23 4.56 1.47
C GLY A 487 -1.14 3.83 2.46
N TYR A 488 -1.34 2.54 2.22
CA TYR A 488 -2.14 1.67 3.08
C TYR A 488 -1.65 1.72 4.54
N ARG A 489 -2.53 2.11 5.48
CA ARG A 489 -2.26 2.33 6.91
C ARG A 489 -1.21 3.41 7.21
N GLY A 490 -0.77 4.17 6.22
CA GLY A 490 0.15 5.29 6.37
C GLY A 490 1.39 4.99 7.20
N GLY A 491 1.65 5.86 8.19
CA GLY A 491 2.87 5.93 8.99
C GLY A 491 3.20 7.38 9.32
N LYS A 492 4.35 7.60 9.96
CA LYS A 492 4.70 8.88 10.57
C LYS A 492 5.72 9.67 9.74
N LEU A 493 5.45 10.95 9.50
CA LEU A 493 6.45 11.95 9.12
C LEU A 493 6.76 12.79 10.37
N ASP A 494 7.95 12.62 10.92
CA ASP A 494 8.49 13.44 12.00
C ASP A 494 9.26 14.63 11.41
N LEU A 495 8.70 15.82 11.59
CA LEU A 495 9.26 17.07 11.12
C LEU A 495 10.46 17.51 11.95
N ASN A 496 10.64 16.99 13.16
CA ASN A 496 11.82 17.18 14.00
C ASN A 496 12.29 18.64 14.14
N GLY A 497 11.35 19.58 14.29
CA GLY A 497 11.62 21.01 14.45
C GLY A 497 11.77 21.79 13.14
N TYR A 498 11.63 21.15 11.97
CA TYR A 498 11.61 21.85 10.69
C TYR A 498 10.18 22.26 10.30
N ASP A 499 10.04 23.46 9.74
CA ASP A 499 8.78 23.92 9.16
C ASP A 499 8.53 23.26 7.81
N PHE A 500 7.26 23.11 7.45
CA PHE A 500 6.88 22.38 6.24
C PHE A 500 5.60 22.91 5.62
N THR A 501 5.62 23.12 4.30
CA THR A 501 4.50 23.71 3.55
C THR A 501 3.96 22.71 2.53
N PHE A 502 2.73 22.25 2.73
CA PHE A 502 2.02 21.37 1.80
C PHE A 502 1.12 22.18 0.89
N SER A 503 1.16 21.87 -0.41
CA SER A 503 0.12 22.34 -1.34
C SER A 503 -0.89 21.24 -1.71
N ARG A 504 -0.58 19.99 -1.36
CA ARG A 504 -1.50 18.86 -1.41
C ARG A 504 -1.16 17.87 -0.31
N LEU A 505 -2.17 17.13 0.15
CA LEU A 505 -2.00 16.08 1.17
C LEU A 505 -2.40 14.73 0.55
N GLN A 506 -1.41 13.89 0.26
CA GLN A 506 -1.63 12.58 -0.35
C GLN A 506 -1.76 11.50 0.74
N ALA A 507 -2.85 11.54 1.52
CA ALA A 507 -3.09 10.61 2.62
C ALA A 507 -4.25 9.66 2.32
N ALA A 508 -3.95 8.35 2.20
CA ALA A 508 -4.96 7.35 1.83
C ALA A 508 -5.97 7.04 2.95
N ASP A 509 -5.53 7.06 4.21
CA ASP A 509 -6.37 6.72 5.37
C ASP A 509 -5.87 7.36 6.68
N TYR A 510 -6.53 7.02 7.78
CA TYR A 510 -6.26 7.50 9.13
C TYR A 510 -4.83 7.23 9.64
N GLY A 511 -4.14 6.25 9.07
CA GLY A 511 -2.79 5.91 9.47
C GLY A 511 -1.74 6.96 9.10
N ALA A 512 -2.06 7.90 8.20
CA ALA A 512 -1.17 9.02 7.88
C ALA A 512 -0.95 9.92 9.09
N GLU A 513 0.30 10.27 9.40
CA GLU A 513 0.63 11.16 10.52
C GLU A 513 1.72 12.16 10.12
N ILE A 514 1.42 13.45 10.34
CA ILE A 514 2.38 14.55 10.37
C ILE A 514 2.61 14.89 11.83
N SER A 515 3.85 14.94 12.26
CA SER A 515 4.19 15.07 13.68
C SER A 515 5.46 15.87 13.88
N ASN A 516 5.67 16.34 15.11
CA ASN A 516 6.97 16.81 15.55
C ASN A 516 7.24 16.24 16.95
N ASP A 517 8.22 15.35 17.04
CA ASP A 517 8.66 14.78 18.31
C ASP A 517 9.72 15.62 19.03
N ASN A 518 10.31 16.62 18.34
CA ASN A 518 11.28 17.54 18.93
C ASN A 518 10.58 18.39 20.01
N GLN A 519 11.00 18.22 21.25
CA GLN A 519 10.42 18.89 22.41
C GLN A 519 10.88 20.35 22.56
N THR A 520 11.95 20.74 21.87
CA THR A 520 12.55 22.08 21.98
C THR A 520 12.07 22.98 20.86
N ASP A 521 12.21 22.52 19.62
CA ASP A 521 11.89 23.31 18.44
C ASP A 521 10.52 22.92 17.92
N LYS A 522 9.62 23.89 17.85
CA LYS A 522 8.27 23.73 17.31
C LYS A 522 8.31 23.79 15.77
N SER A 523 7.55 22.93 15.10
CA SER A 523 7.36 22.96 13.64
C SER A 523 6.04 23.64 13.28
N ILE A 524 6.07 24.53 12.29
CA ILE A 524 4.89 25.12 11.64
C ILE A 524 4.54 24.30 10.40
N VAL A 525 3.32 23.76 10.37
CA VAL A 525 2.75 23.06 9.22
C VAL A 525 1.83 24.02 8.47
N THR A 526 2.27 24.46 7.30
CA THR A 526 1.46 25.35 6.45
C THR A 526 0.70 24.54 5.40
N LEU A 527 -0.63 24.68 5.36
CA LEU A 527 -1.51 24.00 4.41
C LEU A 527 -1.97 24.95 3.30
N SER A 528 -1.06 25.29 2.39
CA SER A 528 -1.31 26.14 1.21
C SER A 528 -1.96 25.35 0.07
N LEU A 529 -3.10 24.71 0.35
CA LEU A 529 -3.68 23.71 -0.53
C LEU A 529 -4.20 24.30 -1.86
N SER A 530 -3.84 23.62 -2.96
CA SER A 530 -4.26 23.97 -4.31
C SER A 530 -4.58 22.71 -5.11
N PRO A 531 -5.64 22.67 -5.92
CA PRO A 531 -5.98 21.47 -6.68
C PRO A 531 -5.02 21.30 -7.87
N LEU A 532 -4.40 22.40 -8.29
CA LEU A 532 -3.51 22.54 -9.42
C LEU A 532 -2.59 23.74 -9.14
N LYS A 533 -1.27 23.59 -9.29
CA LYS A 533 -0.36 24.74 -9.17
C LYS A 533 -0.33 25.55 -10.45
N ALA A 534 -0.08 26.86 -10.34
CA ALA A 534 0.10 27.73 -11.50
C ALA A 534 1.23 27.24 -12.43
N GLU A 535 2.32 26.74 -11.85
CA GLU A 535 3.50 26.22 -12.55
C GLU A 535 3.22 24.89 -13.30
N GLU A 536 2.19 24.15 -12.88
CA GLU A 536 1.76 22.90 -13.53
C GLU A 536 0.82 23.15 -14.72
N ILE A 537 0.30 24.37 -14.87
CA ILE A 537 -0.62 24.72 -15.96
C ILE A 537 0.17 24.97 -17.23
N ASN A 538 0.04 24.06 -18.19
CA ASN A 538 0.52 24.29 -19.54
C ASN A 538 -0.35 25.35 -20.24
N VAL A 539 0.23 26.52 -20.48
CA VAL A 539 -0.45 27.65 -21.13
C VAL A 539 -0.19 27.58 -22.64
N VAL A 540 -1.18 27.08 -23.38
CA VAL A 540 -1.17 27.11 -24.85
C VAL A 540 -2.05 28.26 -25.33
N VAL A 541 -1.46 29.18 -26.09
CA VAL A 541 -2.20 30.27 -26.75
C VAL A 541 -2.46 29.87 -28.20
N ASN A 542 -3.71 29.54 -28.49
CA ASN A 542 -4.14 29.17 -29.84
C ASN A 542 -4.38 30.40 -30.72
N ASN A 543 -4.28 30.24 -32.05
CA ASN A 543 -4.70 31.28 -33.00
C ASN A 543 -6.16 31.09 -33.39
N ILE A 544 -6.92 32.18 -33.48
CA ILE A 544 -8.32 32.12 -33.92
C ILE A 544 -8.38 31.90 -35.44
N ASN A 545 -9.04 30.82 -35.88
CA ASN A 545 -9.42 30.66 -37.29
C ASN A 545 -10.54 31.63 -37.66
N ILE A 546 -10.27 32.50 -38.62
CA ILE A 546 -11.14 33.61 -39.01
C ILE A 546 -12.48 33.15 -39.59
N MET A 547 -12.53 31.96 -40.19
CA MET A 547 -13.74 31.38 -40.79
C MET A 547 -14.58 30.59 -39.77
N GLY A 548 -14.17 30.54 -38.51
CA GLY A 548 -14.77 29.71 -37.48
C GLY A 548 -14.08 28.35 -37.34
N GLY A 549 -14.49 27.58 -36.35
CA GLY A 549 -13.84 26.30 -36.05
C GLY A 549 -14.35 25.61 -34.81
N THR A 550 -13.55 24.64 -34.36
CA THR A 550 -13.78 23.85 -33.15
C THR A 550 -12.62 24.03 -32.20
N GLY A 551 -12.89 23.99 -30.91
CA GLY A 551 -11.87 24.06 -29.86
C GLY A 551 -12.40 23.45 -28.56
N LYS A 552 -11.58 23.44 -27.52
CA LYS A 552 -12.01 22.96 -26.20
C LYS A 552 -12.45 24.15 -25.34
N PRO A 553 -13.62 24.10 -24.70
CA PRO A 553 -14.03 25.10 -23.72
C PRO A 553 -12.95 25.29 -22.66
N GLY A 554 -12.68 26.55 -22.37
CA GLY A 554 -11.64 27.00 -21.46
C GLY A 554 -10.25 27.11 -22.09
N ASP A 555 -10.06 26.91 -23.39
CA ASP A 555 -8.78 27.16 -24.06
C ASP A 555 -8.54 28.66 -24.29
N LEU A 556 -7.28 29.07 -24.23
CA LEU A 556 -6.84 30.45 -24.45
C LEU A 556 -6.50 30.67 -25.93
N TYR A 557 -7.03 31.76 -26.50
CA TYR A 557 -6.83 32.16 -27.87
C TYR A 557 -6.30 33.59 -27.97
N TYR A 558 -5.57 33.88 -29.04
CA TYR A 558 -5.15 35.21 -29.44
C TYR A 558 -5.55 35.49 -30.89
N THR A 559 -5.86 36.75 -31.17
CA THR A 559 -6.15 37.21 -32.53
C THR A 559 -5.45 38.53 -32.83
N THR A 560 -4.87 38.62 -34.03
CA THR A 560 -4.22 39.84 -34.53
C THR A 560 -5.24 40.87 -35.04
N PHE A 561 -6.51 40.49 -35.23
CA PHE A 561 -7.56 41.38 -35.76
C PHE A 561 -7.82 42.59 -34.86
N ASP A 562 -7.85 42.38 -33.54
CA ASP A 562 -8.08 43.42 -32.56
C ASP A 562 -7.04 43.41 -31.42
N GLY A 563 -6.04 42.52 -31.53
CA GLY A 563 -4.95 42.34 -30.59
C GLY A 563 -5.39 41.84 -29.22
N ASN A 564 -6.51 41.13 -29.11
CA ASN A 564 -7.02 40.63 -27.82
C ASN A 564 -6.84 39.13 -27.63
N TYR A 565 -6.74 38.76 -26.37
CA TYR A 565 -6.84 37.39 -25.87
C TYR A 565 -8.29 37.06 -25.51
N TYR A 566 -8.66 35.81 -25.78
CA TYR A 566 -10.01 35.30 -25.60
C TYR A 566 -9.99 33.92 -24.95
N LEU A 567 -10.94 33.65 -24.08
CA LEU A 567 -11.25 32.31 -23.57
C LEU A 567 -12.43 31.73 -24.35
N LEU A 568 -12.28 30.51 -24.87
CA LEU A 568 -13.36 29.82 -25.56
C LEU A 568 -14.37 29.25 -24.54
N LYS A 569 -15.67 29.37 -24.77
CA LYS A 569 -16.74 28.85 -23.89
C LYS A 569 -17.52 27.69 -24.49
N SER A 570 -17.31 27.37 -25.76
CA SER A 570 -18.07 26.38 -26.52
C SER A 570 -17.15 25.44 -27.31
N ASN A 571 -17.63 24.25 -27.66
CA ASN A 571 -16.86 23.30 -28.48
C ASN A 571 -16.71 23.75 -29.95
N ARG A 572 -17.48 24.75 -30.37
CA ARG A 572 -17.50 25.34 -31.70
C ARG A 572 -17.68 26.84 -31.61
N TYR A 573 -17.02 27.58 -32.49
CA TYR A 573 -17.15 29.03 -32.58
C TYR A 573 -17.36 29.47 -34.03
N GLY A 574 -18.14 30.52 -34.21
CA GLY A 574 -18.45 31.10 -35.51
C GLY A 574 -17.29 31.86 -36.13
N SER A 575 -17.51 32.34 -37.35
CA SER A 575 -16.53 33.17 -38.06
C SER A 575 -16.29 34.48 -37.34
N ALA A 576 -15.02 34.77 -37.05
CA ALA A 576 -14.60 36.04 -36.48
C ALA A 576 -14.90 37.21 -37.44
N LEU A 577 -14.91 36.97 -38.76
CA LEU A 577 -15.30 37.96 -39.77
C LEU A 577 -16.78 38.37 -39.68
N PHE A 578 -17.64 37.48 -39.17
CA PHE A 578 -19.07 37.72 -39.01
C PHE A 578 -19.46 38.00 -37.55
N GLY A 579 -18.53 38.54 -36.75
CA GLY A 579 -18.82 39.07 -35.42
C GLY A 579 -18.84 38.05 -34.28
N ALA A 580 -18.40 36.79 -34.51
CA ALA A 580 -18.41 35.75 -33.49
C ALA A 580 -17.61 36.14 -32.21
N LEU A 581 -16.57 36.97 -32.32
CA LEU A 581 -15.79 37.44 -31.15
C LEU A 581 -16.61 38.29 -30.15
N ASN A 582 -17.75 38.84 -30.58
CA ASN A 582 -18.67 39.57 -29.71
C ASN A 582 -19.73 38.64 -29.08
N ASN A 583 -19.79 37.37 -29.49
CA ASN A 583 -20.73 36.40 -28.95
C ASN A 583 -20.26 35.90 -27.58
N GLN A 584 -20.90 36.38 -26.51
CA GLN A 584 -20.55 36.04 -25.13
C GLN A 584 -20.84 34.57 -24.75
N SER A 585 -21.64 33.84 -25.55
CA SER A 585 -21.83 32.39 -25.37
C SER A 585 -20.66 31.58 -25.94
N GLU A 586 -19.88 32.15 -26.85
CA GLU A 586 -18.73 31.50 -27.49
C GLU A 586 -17.41 31.98 -26.90
N TRP A 587 -17.29 33.28 -26.59
CA TRP A 587 -16.03 33.89 -26.20
C TRP A 587 -16.14 34.76 -24.95
N GLN A 588 -15.09 34.76 -24.15
CA GLN A 588 -14.85 35.75 -23.11
C GLN A 588 -13.55 36.49 -23.40
N ARG A 589 -13.65 37.80 -23.63
CA ARG A 589 -12.49 38.66 -23.87
C ARG A 589 -11.70 38.87 -22.58
N LEU A 590 -10.39 38.65 -22.64
CA LEU A 590 -9.46 38.80 -21.50
C LEU A 590 -8.58 40.07 -21.61
N GLY A 591 -8.61 40.75 -22.76
CA GLY A 591 -7.89 42.01 -22.99
C GLY A 591 -6.65 41.85 -23.86
N LYS A 592 -5.84 42.91 -23.97
CA LYS A 592 -4.67 42.97 -24.88
C LYS A 592 -3.35 42.56 -24.22
N ASP A 593 -3.29 42.61 -22.90
CA ASP A 593 -2.10 42.31 -22.13
C ASP A 593 -1.94 40.79 -21.98
N LYS A 594 -0.83 40.26 -22.49
CA LYS A 594 -0.55 38.82 -22.50
C LYS A 594 -0.43 38.25 -21.09
N GLU A 595 0.33 38.92 -20.21
CA GLU A 595 0.60 38.41 -18.86
C GLU A 595 -0.69 38.41 -18.03
N LYS A 596 -1.50 39.47 -18.14
CA LYS A 596 -2.81 39.52 -17.47
C LYS A 596 -3.78 38.47 -18.01
N ALA A 597 -3.81 38.25 -19.32
CA ALA A 597 -4.67 37.23 -19.91
C ALA A 597 -4.26 35.81 -19.48
N ILE A 598 -2.96 35.53 -19.44
CA ILE A 598 -2.42 34.25 -18.93
C ILE A 598 -2.74 34.10 -17.45
N GLY A 599 -2.54 35.14 -16.63
CA GLY A 599 -2.88 35.11 -15.20
C GLY A 599 -4.36 34.79 -14.94
N LEU A 600 -5.27 35.43 -15.69
CA LEU A 600 -6.71 35.15 -15.61
C LEU A 600 -7.04 33.71 -16.05
N TYR A 601 -6.43 33.24 -17.15
CA TYR A 601 -6.58 31.86 -17.63
C TYR A 601 -6.14 30.84 -16.56
N THR A 602 -4.96 31.05 -15.98
CA THR A 602 -4.40 30.16 -14.94
C THR A 602 -5.31 30.13 -13.71
N GLN A 603 -5.79 31.30 -13.25
CA GLN A 603 -6.73 31.39 -12.12
C GLN A 603 -8.02 30.62 -12.40
N MET A 604 -8.58 30.75 -13.61
CA MET A 604 -9.79 30.01 -14.00
C MET A 604 -9.55 28.51 -14.01
N LYS A 605 -8.41 28.03 -14.54
CA LYS A 605 -8.08 26.60 -14.56
C LYS A 605 -7.94 26.02 -13.15
N MET A 606 -7.33 26.77 -12.24
CA MET A 606 -7.26 26.39 -10.82
C MET A 606 -8.64 26.31 -10.18
N GLN A 607 -9.53 27.27 -10.47
CA GLN A 607 -10.89 27.27 -9.94
C GLN A 607 -11.77 26.15 -10.52
N GLU A 608 -11.66 25.86 -11.82
CA GLU A 608 -12.34 24.74 -12.50
C GLU A 608 -11.91 23.38 -11.93
N SER A 609 -10.66 23.29 -11.47
CA SER A 609 -10.10 22.05 -10.91
C SER A 609 -10.38 21.89 -9.41
N ALA A 610 -10.97 22.90 -8.76
CA ALA A 610 -11.14 22.91 -7.32
C ALA A 610 -12.15 21.85 -6.85
N PRO A 611 -11.79 21.02 -5.86
CA PRO A 611 -12.75 20.10 -5.25
C PRO A 611 -13.81 20.87 -4.47
N LEU A 612 -14.92 20.21 -4.12
CA LEU A 612 -15.93 20.79 -3.22
C LEU A 612 -15.34 21.15 -1.84
N SER A 613 -14.37 20.36 -1.39
CA SER A 613 -13.60 20.57 -0.17
C SER A 613 -12.25 19.86 -0.31
N TYR A 614 -11.22 20.43 0.26
CA TYR A 614 -10.00 19.68 0.59
C TYR A 614 -10.30 18.76 1.77
N ILE A 615 -9.77 17.55 1.76
CA ILE A 615 -10.00 16.57 2.82
C ILE A 615 -8.66 15.99 3.25
N TYR A 616 -8.45 15.89 4.57
CA TYR A 616 -7.32 15.18 5.15
C TYR A 616 -7.80 14.13 6.15
N HIS A 617 -7.40 12.89 5.90
CA HIS A 617 -7.81 11.71 6.67
C HIS A 617 -6.91 11.39 7.86
N GLY A 618 -5.69 11.94 7.85
CA GLY A 618 -4.64 11.57 8.79
C GLY A 618 -4.67 12.32 10.11
N LYS A 619 -3.51 12.35 10.74
CA LYS A 619 -3.26 12.88 12.07
C LYS A 619 -2.25 14.02 12.00
N ILE A 620 -2.48 15.07 12.77
CA ILE A 620 -1.47 16.10 13.05
C ILE A 620 -1.20 16.12 14.55
N THR A 621 0.04 15.82 14.95
CA THR A 621 0.40 15.54 16.35
C THR A 621 1.67 16.28 16.80
N GLY A 622 1.92 16.27 18.12
CA GLY A 622 3.20 16.66 18.70
C GLY A 622 3.40 18.17 18.87
N ASN A 623 4.67 18.59 18.93
CA ASN A 623 5.08 19.99 19.09
C ASN A 623 4.93 20.76 17.75
N THR A 624 3.70 20.83 17.26
CA THR A 624 3.34 21.46 15.99
C THR A 624 2.37 22.62 16.22
N SER A 625 2.38 23.57 15.27
CA SER A 625 1.29 24.53 15.02
C SER A 625 0.88 24.41 13.55
N VAL A 626 -0.39 24.70 13.23
CA VAL A 626 -0.93 24.55 11.86
C VAL A 626 -1.42 25.90 11.35
N GLU A 627 -0.92 26.31 10.19
CA GLU A 627 -1.36 27.50 9.48
C GLU A 627 -2.13 27.13 8.21
N ILE A 628 -3.34 27.65 8.07
CA ILE A 628 -4.19 27.43 6.90
C ILE A 628 -4.45 28.79 6.25
N PRO A 629 -3.65 29.19 5.25
CA PRO A 629 -3.95 30.38 4.48
C PRO A 629 -5.21 30.16 3.62
N LYS A 630 -5.68 31.22 2.97
CA LYS A 630 -6.81 31.13 2.03
C LYS A 630 -6.50 30.08 0.95
N LEU A 631 -7.35 29.07 0.83
CA LEU A 631 -7.14 27.98 -0.12
C LEU A 631 -7.52 28.40 -1.55
N ALA A 632 -6.88 27.77 -2.53
CA ALA A 632 -7.25 28.01 -3.93
C ALA A 632 -8.60 27.35 -4.26
N GLY A 633 -9.46 28.05 -5.00
CA GLY A 633 -10.78 27.54 -5.35
C GLY A 633 -11.78 27.61 -4.18
N ASN A 634 -12.38 26.48 -3.81
CA ASN A 634 -13.27 26.41 -2.66
C ASN A 634 -12.47 26.43 -1.36
N ASP A 635 -12.66 27.48 -0.57
CA ASP A 635 -11.95 27.71 0.69
C ASP A 635 -12.54 26.88 1.84
N ILE A 636 -12.54 25.56 1.67
CA ILE A 636 -13.10 24.59 2.61
C ILE A 636 -12.10 23.45 2.81
N LEU A 637 -11.67 23.27 4.06
CA LEU A 637 -10.88 22.11 4.50
C LEU A 637 -11.70 21.28 5.49
N THR A 638 -11.76 19.98 5.25
CA THR A 638 -12.37 18.99 6.14
C THR A 638 -11.28 18.10 6.72
N LEU A 639 -11.23 17.98 8.05
CA LEU A 639 -10.40 17.04 8.78
C LEU A 639 -11.31 15.97 9.39
N ASP A 640 -11.20 14.71 8.97
CA ASP A 640 -11.96 13.59 9.52
C ASP A 640 -11.08 12.55 10.24
N GLY A 641 -9.79 12.85 10.39
CA GLY A 641 -8.85 12.15 11.26
C GLY A 641 -8.75 12.76 12.66
N SER A 642 -7.52 13.03 13.13
CA SER A 642 -7.31 13.59 14.48
C SER A 642 -6.26 14.70 14.53
N VAL A 643 -6.40 15.58 15.51
CA VAL A 643 -5.47 16.69 15.76
C VAL A 643 -5.14 16.70 17.26
N SER A 644 -3.85 16.64 17.59
CA SER A 644 -3.34 16.66 18.96
C SER A 644 -2.03 17.45 19.00
N ILE A 645 -2.15 18.77 18.93
CA ILE A 645 -1.02 19.70 18.75
C ILE A 645 -0.79 20.54 20.01
N SER A 646 0.44 21.01 20.18
CA SER A 646 0.85 21.80 21.36
C SER A 646 0.47 23.28 21.33
N GLY A 647 0.12 23.83 20.16
CA GLY A 647 -0.33 25.22 20.05
C GLY A 647 -0.77 25.60 18.67
#